data_AF-A0A7R8V5J2-F1
#
_entry.id   AF-A0A7R8V5J2-F1
#
_cell.length_a   1.000
_cell.length_b   1.000
_cell.length_c   1.000
_cell.angle_alpha   90.00
_cell.angle_beta   90.00
_cell.angle_gamma   90.00
#
_symmetry.space_group_name_H-M   'P 1'
#
loop_
_entity.id
_entity.type
_entity.pdbx_description
1 polymer ?
#
loop_
_entity_poly.entity_id
_entity_poly.type
_entity_poly.pdbx_seq_one_letter_code
_entity_poly.pdbx_strand_id
1 'polypeptide(L)'
;MSNLCIVGVIDGKQVLLTDFRNNVIPPPMSKCSLETATYINSVGFINDPENPQKLFIVTSEGKFLTYSVETQQSNVRSGLRMMGVNLVKEYQILDETMSQLPLNYSHWIWLNEGQVVFCENRPNGATIFLYDLITGEKTSKDVNDKIVAASPTSASSFLVNFTDGRLVTINVKDQELMEPEWFTNIPEPCEHLQAVAVNSSIKCFALKDNQNLYLNNAKLATGVTSFFIGEHYFAYTQLTSLKFMKFDKFNDPSVVSERRIERGGKLVTIVPKDSVTVLQMPRGNLEAIQPRVLSLQIIGELLDATDYEKAMLMLRKQRISLNIIFDHNPNVFIANIETFLTQISNPQWLNLFLTELENEDYTQTKYASNYEQGNMVYPEGFKIENKVTYVCDYMCKVMKSMKDDKFIQPIITCYVKKGELENALDLIWSLKKDEVSNSGEKQNRSKSDDALRYLLYMADVNELYNVALGMYNFRLVLLVADKSQKDPKEYIQFLRDLNKLEENYRKFRIDDYLKRYEKAFKNIANCGKDHFNECLAYVEKHNLYTVALERFENDDQECYKSIALSFADHLRTAGKIENASIMYERAGDLKQAITSAKHILDVDRCLMIAKQAGYDKEEMRNVALSLVPGLQANSRHGDAFNLLKEFGEKFEEALNVLLEGRLYLRAIFEARMNDSELIESQVKPHLESYASILRSTIESDKETFLKHTNRLKTVRMEKAKKLTDEDYVDEGDLISETTSVASRYTGTSRSTGKTFRSSKNRRKHERKLLNLKEGGKFEDIALIDALYKQIQHIFEQQQQIHNICKALIEVRLDGQGRTIQALYRDLLTTVKDKMSEIWIEEMMSTQQTMFGPNVDYAQVQNDQHYAMIPPHQRFQPQLNIIEWEHAILK
;
A
#
# COMPACT_ATOMS: atom_id res chain seq x y z
N MET A 1 20.95 -12.92 -30.61
CA MET A 1 21.45 -11.56 -30.96
C MET A 1 22.95 -11.52 -30.77
N SER A 2 23.65 -10.70 -31.55
CA SER A 2 25.10 -10.56 -31.46
C SER A 2 25.53 -10.06 -30.08
N ASN A 3 26.58 -10.65 -29.51
CA ASN A 3 27.18 -10.14 -28.27
C ASN A 3 27.99 -8.84 -28.50
N LEU A 4 27.97 -8.23 -29.69
CA LEU A 4 28.77 -7.06 -30.06
C LEU A 4 27.92 -5.78 -29.98
N CYS A 5 28.50 -4.70 -29.45
CA CYS A 5 27.83 -3.39 -29.36
C CYS A 5 28.65 -2.33 -30.12
N ILE A 6 28.76 -2.53 -31.43
CA ILE A 6 29.53 -1.66 -32.33
C ILE A 6 28.55 -0.79 -33.11
N VAL A 7 28.82 0.51 -33.14
CA VAL A 7 28.11 1.47 -33.98
C VAL A 7 29.08 2.02 -35.01
N GLY A 8 28.67 1.99 -36.27
CA GLY A 8 29.40 2.57 -37.39
C GLY A 8 28.74 3.86 -37.86
N VAL A 9 29.55 4.90 -38.06
CA VAL A 9 29.12 6.20 -38.59
C VAL A 9 29.94 6.49 -39.84
N ILE A 10 29.27 6.87 -40.92
CA ILE A 10 29.93 7.28 -42.16
C ILE A 10 30.38 8.73 -42.03
N ASP A 11 31.67 8.99 -42.26
CA ASP A 11 32.29 10.31 -42.35
C ASP A 11 33.03 10.43 -43.69
N GLY A 12 32.28 10.72 -44.75
CA GLY A 12 32.79 10.84 -46.12
C GLY A 12 33.40 9.53 -46.64
N LYS A 13 34.73 9.44 -46.61
CA LYS A 13 35.50 8.26 -47.06
C LYS A 13 35.90 7.32 -45.92
N GLN A 14 35.53 7.67 -44.69
CA GLN A 14 35.85 6.89 -43.51
C GLN A 14 34.57 6.33 -42.86
N VAL A 15 34.66 5.11 -42.31
CA VAL A 15 33.70 4.62 -41.33
C VAL A 15 34.33 4.71 -39.95
N LEU A 16 33.69 5.46 -39.07
CA LEU A 16 34.07 5.60 -37.66
C LEU A 16 33.34 4.53 -36.84
N LEU A 17 34.09 3.63 -36.23
CA LEU A 17 33.59 2.52 -35.42
C LEU A 17 33.81 2.77 -33.93
N THR A 18 32.75 2.65 -33.15
CA THR A 18 32.79 2.78 -31.69
C THR A 18 32.14 1.57 -31.03
N ASP A 19 32.90 0.92 -30.13
CA ASP A 19 32.45 -0.21 -29.31
C ASP A 19 32.02 0.31 -27.92
N PHE A 20 30.72 0.41 -27.72
CA PHE A 20 30.12 1.03 -26.53
C PHE A 20 30.16 0.16 -25.26
N ARG A 21 30.65 -1.09 -25.32
CA ARG A 21 30.75 -1.93 -24.12
C ARG A 21 31.77 -1.39 -23.11
N ASN A 22 32.88 -0.84 -23.60
CA ASN A 22 33.98 -0.39 -22.74
C ASN A 22 34.06 1.13 -22.63
N ASN A 23 33.99 1.82 -23.76
CA ASN A 23 34.26 3.26 -23.84
C ASN A 23 33.10 3.97 -24.52
N VAL A 24 32.62 5.04 -23.90
CA VAL A 24 31.66 5.97 -24.51
C VAL A 24 32.47 7.09 -25.13
N ILE A 25 32.96 6.84 -26.36
CA ILE A 25 33.76 7.83 -27.09
C ILE A 25 32.80 8.85 -27.73
N PRO A 26 32.95 10.15 -27.45
CA PRO A 26 32.04 11.16 -27.98
C PRO A 26 32.32 11.45 -29.47
N PRO A 27 31.29 11.66 -30.30
CA PRO A 27 31.46 12.17 -31.64
C PRO A 27 32.19 13.54 -31.62
N PRO A 28 33.08 13.83 -32.59
CA PRO A 28 33.38 13.04 -33.79
C PRO A 28 34.45 11.95 -33.59
N MET A 29 34.97 11.74 -32.38
CA MET A 29 36.00 10.71 -32.14
C MET A 29 35.41 9.30 -32.21
N SER A 30 36.26 8.33 -32.54
CA SER A 30 35.90 6.91 -32.60
C SER A 30 37.02 6.02 -32.06
N LYS A 31 36.73 4.73 -31.87
CA LYS A 31 37.73 3.77 -31.40
C LYS A 31 38.65 3.34 -32.55
N CYS A 32 38.08 3.18 -33.73
CA CYS A 32 38.76 2.76 -34.95
C CYS A 32 38.10 3.47 -36.13
N SER A 33 38.89 3.84 -37.15
CA SER A 33 38.38 4.32 -38.42
C SER A 33 38.82 3.37 -39.54
N LEU A 34 37.90 3.09 -40.46
CA LEU A 34 38.16 2.36 -41.69
C LEU A 34 38.14 3.34 -42.86
N GLU A 35 39.27 3.54 -43.53
CA GLU A 35 39.37 4.45 -44.67
C GLU A 35 39.23 3.69 -45.98
N THR A 36 38.50 4.28 -46.92
CA THR A 36 38.30 3.74 -48.27
C THR A 36 38.77 4.77 -49.32
N ALA A 37 39.05 4.31 -50.54
CA ALA A 37 39.54 5.18 -51.61
C ALA A 37 38.48 6.21 -52.07
N THR A 38 37.20 5.85 -51.99
CA THR A 38 36.05 6.62 -52.48
C THR A 38 35.02 6.87 -51.38
N TYR A 39 33.99 7.66 -51.68
CA TYR A 39 32.96 7.98 -50.71
C TYR A 39 32.16 6.74 -50.34
N ILE A 40 31.70 6.66 -49.10
CA ILE A 40 30.91 5.53 -48.61
C ILE A 40 29.44 5.89 -48.67
N ASN A 41 28.64 5.00 -49.25
CA ASN A 41 27.19 5.17 -49.37
C ASN A 41 26.43 4.41 -48.27
N SER A 42 26.93 3.25 -47.85
CA SER A 42 26.25 2.42 -46.86
C SER A 42 27.25 1.66 -45.99
N VAL A 43 26.86 1.42 -44.75
CA VAL A 43 27.56 0.56 -43.79
C VAL A 43 26.51 -0.27 -43.06
N GLY A 44 26.81 -1.53 -42.80
CA GLY A 44 25.93 -2.39 -42.04
C GLY A 44 26.65 -3.60 -41.47
N PHE A 45 25.91 -4.42 -40.75
CA PHE A 45 26.41 -5.64 -40.12
C PHE A 45 25.72 -6.85 -40.75
N ILE A 46 26.40 -8.00 -40.72
CA ILE A 46 25.82 -9.26 -41.19
C ILE A 46 24.64 -9.66 -40.31
N ASN A 47 23.57 -10.16 -40.93
CA ASN A 47 22.42 -10.74 -40.22
C ASN A 47 22.59 -12.25 -40.01
N ASP A 48 23.77 -12.68 -39.56
CA ASP A 48 24.08 -14.08 -39.26
C ASP A 48 24.26 -14.27 -37.75
N PRO A 49 23.36 -15.02 -37.08
CA PRO A 49 23.49 -15.36 -35.67
C PRO A 49 24.75 -16.17 -35.35
N GLU A 50 25.25 -16.98 -36.30
CA GLU A 50 26.42 -17.85 -36.11
C GLU A 50 27.72 -17.03 -36.21
N ASN A 51 27.78 -16.08 -37.14
CA ASN A 51 28.96 -15.23 -37.38
C ASN A 51 28.69 -13.73 -37.25
N PRO A 52 28.24 -13.23 -36.08
CA PRO A 52 27.81 -11.84 -35.91
C PRO A 52 28.93 -10.79 -35.94
N GLN A 53 30.18 -11.21 -36.18
CA GLN A 53 31.38 -10.37 -36.05
C GLN A 53 31.83 -9.79 -37.38
N LYS A 54 30.92 -9.63 -38.35
CA LYS A 54 31.26 -9.09 -39.67
C LYS A 54 30.44 -7.85 -39.98
N LEU A 55 31.08 -6.92 -40.68
CA LEU A 55 30.45 -5.70 -41.18
C LEU A 55 30.76 -5.53 -42.66
N PHE A 56 29.94 -4.75 -43.35
CA PHE A 56 30.15 -4.41 -44.74
C PHE A 56 30.14 -2.90 -44.96
N ILE A 57 30.84 -2.47 -46.01
CA ILE A 57 30.87 -1.10 -46.51
C ILE A 57 30.55 -1.13 -48.00
N VAL A 58 29.69 -0.23 -48.44
CA VAL A 58 29.39 0.00 -49.86
C VAL A 58 29.94 1.34 -50.28
N THR A 59 30.84 1.34 -51.26
CA THR A 59 31.46 2.57 -51.78
C THR A 59 30.65 3.17 -52.93
N SER A 60 30.92 4.43 -53.27
CA SER A 60 30.30 5.14 -54.39
C SER A 60 30.67 4.56 -55.76
N GLU A 61 31.75 3.79 -55.85
CA GLU A 61 32.12 3.04 -57.06
C GLU A 61 31.37 1.70 -57.20
N GLY A 62 30.53 1.37 -56.22
CA GLY A 62 29.76 0.12 -56.22
C GLY A 62 30.51 -1.10 -55.73
N LYS A 63 31.58 -0.88 -54.95
CA LYS A 63 32.32 -1.94 -54.28
C LYS A 63 31.65 -2.30 -52.97
N PHE A 64 31.52 -3.59 -52.72
CA PHE A 64 31.06 -4.15 -51.46
C PHE A 64 32.26 -4.76 -50.74
N LEU A 65 32.67 -4.13 -49.64
CA LEU A 65 33.83 -4.50 -48.84
C LEU A 65 33.34 -5.22 -47.59
N THR A 66 33.81 -6.45 -47.35
CA THR A 66 33.50 -7.20 -46.13
C THR A 66 34.65 -7.14 -45.16
N TYR A 67 34.34 -6.95 -43.88
CA TYR A 67 35.32 -6.88 -42.80
C TYR A 67 34.95 -7.86 -41.69
N SER A 68 35.98 -8.41 -41.04
CA SER A 68 35.85 -9.22 -39.83
C SER A 68 36.34 -8.42 -38.64
N VAL A 69 35.53 -8.39 -37.59
CA VAL A 69 35.84 -7.76 -36.32
C VAL A 69 36.55 -8.79 -35.45
N GLU A 70 37.80 -8.51 -35.09
CA GLU A 70 38.50 -9.32 -34.10
C GLU A 70 37.97 -9.03 -32.70
N THR A 71 37.56 -10.07 -31.99
CA THR A 71 36.96 -9.93 -30.67
C THR A 71 37.70 -10.71 -29.59
N GLN A 72 37.61 -10.21 -28.35
CA GLN A 72 38.09 -10.91 -27.17
C GLN A 72 37.00 -10.91 -26.10
N GLN A 73 36.96 -11.95 -25.25
CA GLN A 73 36.08 -11.95 -24.09
C GLN A 73 36.50 -10.81 -23.14
N SER A 74 35.53 -10.04 -22.67
CA SER A 74 35.79 -8.94 -21.73
C SER A 74 36.05 -9.50 -20.33
N ASN A 75 37.16 -9.08 -19.72
CA ASN A 75 37.54 -9.50 -18.36
C ASN A 75 36.69 -8.83 -17.26
N VAL A 76 35.93 -7.77 -17.60
CA VAL A 76 35.23 -6.92 -16.62
C VAL A 76 33.70 -7.05 -16.72
N ARG A 77 33.17 -7.43 -17.89
CA ARG A 77 31.72 -7.54 -18.16
C ARG A 77 31.43 -8.73 -19.06
N SER A 78 30.23 -9.30 -18.95
CA SER A 78 29.73 -10.32 -19.88
C SER A 78 29.73 -9.81 -21.33
N GLY A 79 30.45 -10.50 -22.22
CA GLY A 79 30.40 -10.29 -23.67
C GLY A 79 31.76 -10.09 -24.36
N LEU A 80 31.72 -9.76 -25.65
CA LEU A 80 32.84 -9.58 -26.57
C LEU A 80 33.25 -8.10 -26.73
N ARG A 81 34.56 -7.81 -26.73
CA ARG A 81 35.11 -6.47 -27.03
C ARG A 81 35.80 -6.48 -28.39
N MET A 82 35.72 -5.38 -29.12
CA MET A 82 36.47 -5.19 -30.37
C MET A 82 37.95 -4.93 -30.08
N MET A 83 38.84 -5.65 -30.76
CA MET A 83 40.30 -5.48 -30.69
C MET A 83 40.85 -4.84 -31.97
N GLY A 84 40.31 -5.23 -33.12
CA GLY A 84 40.69 -4.75 -34.44
C GLY A 84 39.63 -5.09 -35.47
N VAL A 85 39.80 -4.58 -36.68
CA VAL A 85 38.91 -4.85 -37.81
C VAL A 85 39.76 -5.04 -39.05
N ASN A 86 39.59 -6.18 -39.72
CA ASN A 86 40.37 -6.56 -40.89
C ASN A 86 39.49 -6.68 -42.12
N LEU A 87 39.96 -6.19 -43.26
CA LEU A 87 39.33 -6.43 -44.55
C LEU A 87 39.43 -7.93 -44.87
N VAL A 88 38.28 -8.55 -45.18
CA VAL A 88 38.18 -9.95 -45.56
C VAL A 88 38.25 -10.07 -47.07
N LYS A 89 37.35 -9.38 -47.78
CA LYS A 89 37.28 -9.45 -49.24
C LYS A 89 36.58 -8.23 -49.83
N GLU A 90 36.92 -7.92 -51.08
CA GLU A 90 36.31 -6.88 -51.90
C GLU A 90 35.55 -7.53 -53.06
N TYR A 91 34.34 -7.03 -53.32
CA TYR A 91 33.47 -7.48 -54.40
C TYR A 91 33.02 -6.29 -55.24
N GLN A 92 33.10 -6.40 -56.56
CA GLN A 92 32.51 -5.42 -57.48
C GLN A 92 31.07 -5.88 -57.78
N ILE A 93 30.07 -5.28 -57.11
CA ILE A 93 28.67 -5.72 -57.21
C ILE A 93 27.87 -4.87 -58.20
N LEU A 94 28.16 -3.56 -58.28
CA LEU A 94 27.55 -2.69 -59.27
C LEU A 94 28.42 -2.61 -60.52
N ASP A 95 27.80 -2.83 -61.68
CA ASP A 95 28.45 -2.70 -62.98
C ASP A 95 28.71 -1.22 -63.31
N GLU A 96 29.57 -0.93 -64.30
CA GLU A 96 29.95 0.44 -64.67
C GLU A 96 28.75 1.37 -64.95
N THR A 97 27.64 0.83 -65.47
CA THR A 97 26.40 1.57 -65.72
C THR A 97 25.64 1.88 -64.43
N MET A 98 25.62 0.95 -63.48
CA MET A 98 24.96 1.09 -62.18
C MET A 98 25.73 2.05 -61.27
N SER A 99 27.06 2.03 -61.34
CA SER A 99 27.94 2.92 -60.59
C SER A 99 27.85 4.39 -61.01
N GLN A 100 27.14 4.72 -62.10
CA GLN A 100 26.85 6.11 -62.49
C GLN A 100 25.83 6.79 -61.57
N LEU A 101 24.91 6.01 -60.99
CA LEU A 101 23.87 6.48 -60.08
C LEU A 101 23.86 5.63 -58.81
N PRO A 102 24.96 5.62 -58.03
CA PRO A 102 25.16 4.65 -56.95
C PRO A 102 24.20 4.87 -55.77
N LEU A 103 23.56 6.04 -55.68
CA LEU A 103 22.53 6.36 -54.69
C LEU A 103 21.14 5.80 -55.03
N ASN A 104 20.93 5.30 -56.26
CA ASN A 104 19.69 4.59 -56.61
C ASN A 104 19.61 3.22 -55.93
N TYR A 105 20.75 2.65 -55.53
CA TYR A 105 20.86 1.35 -54.88
C TYR A 105 20.91 1.53 -53.37
N SER A 106 19.84 1.10 -52.71
CA SER A 106 19.57 1.33 -51.29
C SER A 106 19.18 0.05 -50.57
N HIS A 107 18.98 0.14 -49.26
CA HIS A 107 18.53 -0.96 -48.40
C HIS A 107 19.40 -2.23 -48.54
N TRP A 108 20.73 -2.05 -48.46
CA TRP A 108 21.69 -3.15 -48.48
C TRP A 108 21.52 -4.05 -47.24
N ILE A 109 21.30 -5.34 -47.45
CA ILE A 109 21.12 -6.35 -46.40
C ILE A 109 22.07 -7.51 -46.69
N TRP A 110 23.00 -7.77 -45.76
CA TRP A 110 23.86 -8.95 -45.81
C TRP A 110 23.21 -10.09 -45.02
N LEU A 111 22.53 -11.00 -45.74
CA LEU A 111 21.68 -12.04 -45.14
C LEU A 111 22.50 -13.13 -44.42
N ASN A 112 23.52 -13.63 -45.09
CA ASN A 112 24.43 -14.67 -44.61
C ASN A 112 25.79 -14.52 -45.31
N GLU A 113 26.78 -15.34 -44.99
CA GLU A 113 28.14 -15.19 -45.55
C GLU A 113 28.21 -15.18 -47.08
N GLY A 114 27.24 -15.81 -47.76
CA GLY A 114 27.18 -15.90 -49.21
C GLY A 114 26.27 -14.89 -49.90
N GLN A 115 25.25 -14.32 -49.23
CA GLN A 115 24.16 -13.65 -49.94
C GLN A 115 23.92 -12.20 -49.47
N VAL A 116 23.85 -11.29 -50.45
CA VAL A 116 23.58 -9.86 -50.24
C VAL A 116 22.36 -9.45 -51.07
N VAL A 117 21.47 -8.68 -50.45
CA VAL A 117 20.28 -8.10 -51.09
C VAL A 117 20.39 -6.59 -51.11
N PHE A 118 19.96 -5.97 -52.21
CA PHE A 118 19.84 -4.52 -52.32
C PHE A 118 18.73 -4.15 -53.30
N CYS A 119 18.23 -2.92 -53.20
CA CYS A 119 17.03 -2.47 -53.91
C CYS A 119 17.31 -1.25 -54.80
N GLU A 120 16.69 -1.20 -55.97
CA GLU A 120 16.64 -0.04 -56.85
C GLU A 120 15.20 0.47 -56.97
N ASN A 121 14.95 1.71 -56.55
CA ASN A 121 13.63 2.34 -56.75
C ASN A 121 13.55 2.99 -58.15
N ARG A 122 12.51 2.65 -58.91
CA ARG A 122 12.22 3.17 -60.26
C ARG A 122 10.95 4.04 -60.22
N PRO A 123 10.67 4.86 -61.26
CA PRO A 123 9.48 5.72 -61.26
C PRO A 123 8.15 4.98 -61.02
N ASN A 124 8.02 3.75 -61.55
CA ASN A 124 6.78 2.95 -61.56
C ASN A 124 6.91 1.60 -60.80
N GLY A 125 7.84 1.48 -59.86
CA GLY A 125 8.08 0.24 -59.12
C GLY A 125 9.47 0.19 -58.49
N ALA A 126 9.94 -1.00 -58.15
CA ALA A 126 11.31 -1.22 -57.70
C ALA A 126 11.84 -2.56 -58.22
N THR A 127 13.15 -2.75 -58.15
CA THR A 127 13.82 -4.01 -58.45
C THR A 127 14.64 -4.43 -57.23
N ILE A 128 14.45 -5.67 -56.81
CA ILE A 128 15.20 -6.29 -55.72
C ILE A 128 16.27 -7.17 -56.35
N PHE A 129 17.53 -6.93 -55.98
CA PHE A 129 18.66 -7.71 -56.44
C PHE A 129 19.14 -8.64 -55.32
N LEU A 130 19.47 -9.87 -55.70
CA LEU A 130 20.18 -10.83 -54.87
C LEU A 130 21.53 -11.11 -55.55
N TYR A 131 22.61 -10.92 -54.80
CA TYR A 131 23.97 -11.16 -55.25
C TYR A 131 24.61 -12.24 -54.39
N ASP A 132 25.15 -13.27 -55.03
CA ASP A 132 25.89 -14.34 -54.39
C ASP A 132 27.40 -14.03 -54.38
N LEU A 133 27.96 -13.84 -53.19
CA LEU A 133 29.37 -13.54 -52.92
C LEU A 133 30.31 -14.73 -53.20
N ILE A 134 29.77 -15.96 -53.31
CA ILE A 134 30.55 -17.17 -53.57
C ILE A 134 30.65 -17.40 -55.08
N THR A 135 29.51 -17.39 -55.78
CA THR A 135 29.47 -17.68 -57.23
C THR A 135 29.68 -16.43 -58.09
N GLY A 136 29.40 -15.24 -57.55
CA GLY A 136 29.39 -13.98 -58.31
C GLY A 136 28.13 -13.80 -59.16
N GLU A 137 27.14 -14.67 -59.01
CA GLU A 137 25.88 -14.59 -59.75
C GLU A 137 24.94 -13.55 -59.15
N LYS A 138 24.14 -12.94 -60.03
CA LYS A 138 23.19 -11.88 -59.68
C LYS A 138 21.82 -12.21 -60.24
N THR A 139 20.84 -12.33 -59.36
CA THR A 139 19.42 -12.49 -59.72
C THR A 139 18.65 -11.23 -59.34
N SER A 140 17.55 -10.97 -60.04
CA SER A 140 16.73 -9.77 -59.82
C SER A 140 15.26 -10.05 -59.94
N LYS A 141 14.45 -9.34 -59.15
CA LYS A 141 12.99 -9.44 -59.18
C LYS A 141 12.36 -8.05 -59.20
N ASP A 142 11.53 -7.80 -60.21
CA ASP A 142 10.77 -6.56 -60.31
C ASP A 142 9.51 -6.64 -59.44
N VAL A 143 9.23 -5.53 -58.75
CA VAL A 143 8.04 -5.35 -57.90
C VAL A 143 7.29 -4.09 -58.33
N ASN A 144 5.96 -4.17 -58.28
CA ASN A 144 5.06 -3.18 -58.87
C ASN A 144 4.92 -1.87 -58.07
N ASP A 145 5.59 -1.75 -56.93
CA ASP A 145 5.55 -0.54 -56.09
C ASP A 145 6.94 -0.20 -55.52
N LYS A 146 7.11 1.05 -55.08
CA LYS A 146 8.39 1.54 -54.54
C LYS A 146 8.63 1.01 -53.14
N ILE A 147 9.89 0.71 -52.84
CA ILE A 147 10.33 0.22 -51.53
C ILE A 147 10.68 1.42 -50.65
N VAL A 148 10.08 1.46 -49.46
CA VAL A 148 10.30 2.51 -48.45
C VAL A 148 11.38 2.08 -47.45
N ALA A 149 11.32 0.82 -47.02
CA ALA A 149 12.26 0.26 -46.05
C ALA A 149 12.33 -1.27 -46.21
N ALA A 150 13.47 -1.85 -45.84
CA ALA A 150 13.64 -3.30 -45.78
C ALA A 150 14.41 -3.68 -44.51
N SER A 151 14.10 -4.85 -43.96
CA SER A 151 14.73 -5.34 -42.73
C SER A 151 14.88 -6.86 -42.77
N PRO A 152 16.04 -7.43 -42.40
CA PRO A 152 16.21 -8.87 -42.39
C PRO A 152 15.37 -9.53 -41.28
N THR A 153 14.91 -10.75 -41.52
CA THR A 153 14.14 -11.54 -40.54
C THR A 153 14.85 -12.83 -40.13
N SER A 154 15.62 -13.41 -41.05
CA SER A 154 16.46 -14.59 -40.83
C SER A 154 17.67 -14.56 -41.76
N ALA A 155 18.48 -15.61 -41.74
CA ALA A 155 19.62 -15.77 -42.66
C ALA A 155 19.20 -15.99 -44.13
N SER A 156 17.91 -16.25 -44.40
CA SER A 156 17.38 -16.51 -45.75
C SER A 156 16.06 -15.80 -46.03
N SER A 157 15.67 -14.82 -45.22
CA SER A 157 14.43 -14.09 -45.42
C SER A 157 14.51 -12.65 -44.93
N PHE A 158 13.80 -11.74 -45.59
CA PHE A 158 13.71 -10.33 -45.23
C PHE A 158 12.33 -9.76 -45.51
N LEU A 159 11.99 -8.69 -44.80
CA LEU A 159 10.75 -7.94 -44.96
C LEU A 159 10.99 -6.70 -45.81
N VAL A 160 10.02 -6.38 -46.67
CA VAL A 160 10.01 -5.21 -47.54
C VAL A 160 8.70 -4.45 -47.34
N ASN A 161 8.81 -3.15 -47.05
CA ASN A 161 7.69 -2.23 -46.93
C ASN A 161 7.55 -1.40 -48.21
N PHE A 162 6.35 -1.38 -48.79
CA PHE A 162 6.03 -0.62 -49.98
C PHE A 162 5.36 0.73 -49.68
N THR A 163 5.30 1.62 -50.66
CA THR A 163 4.66 2.95 -50.52
C THR A 163 3.16 2.87 -50.28
N ASP A 164 2.49 1.81 -50.74
CA ASP A 164 1.08 1.53 -50.43
C ASP A 164 0.83 0.94 -49.02
N GLY A 165 1.88 0.76 -48.22
CA GLY A 165 1.82 0.24 -46.86
C GLY A 165 1.93 -1.28 -46.75
N ARG A 166 1.92 -2.02 -47.87
CA ARG A 166 2.05 -3.48 -47.83
C ARG A 166 3.42 -3.87 -47.30
N LEU A 167 3.42 -4.71 -46.28
CA LEU A 167 4.61 -5.34 -45.74
C LEU A 167 4.62 -6.81 -46.18
N VAL A 168 5.64 -7.20 -46.94
CA VAL A 168 5.79 -8.55 -47.50
C VAL A 168 7.07 -9.20 -47.02
N THR A 169 7.04 -10.52 -46.89
CA THR A 169 8.22 -11.36 -46.64
C THR A 169 8.72 -11.92 -47.96
N ILE A 170 10.02 -11.82 -48.20
CA ILE A 170 10.68 -12.45 -49.35
C ILE A 170 11.68 -13.46 -48.81
N ASN A 171 11.51 -14.71 -49.23
CA ASN A 171 12.39 -15.81 -48.90
C ASN A 171 13.43 -15.99 -50.02
N VAL A 172 14.63 -16.40 -49.65
CA VAL A 172 15.70 -16.81 -50.56
C VAL A 172 15.84 -18.32 -50.46
N LYS A 173 15.64 -19.03 -51.57
CA LYS A 173 15.82 -20.49 -51.68
C LYS A 173 16.62 -20.77 -52.94
N ASP A 174 17.58 -21.68 -52.84
CA ASP A 174 18.40 -22.11 -53.99
C ASP A 174 18.99 -20.94 -54.80
N GLN A 175 19.47 -19.90 -54.09
CA GLN A 175 20.04 -18.66 -54.69
C GLN A 175 19.05 -17.82 -55.53
N GLU A 176 17.74 -18.05 -55.38
CA GLU A 176 16.68 -17.30 -56.05
C GLU A 176 15.76 -16.56 -55.07
N LEU A 177 15.20 -15.44 -55.55
CA LEU A 177 14.20 -14.64 -54.84
C LEU A 177 12.79 -15.22 -55.04
N MET A 178 12.21 -15.77 -53.98
CA MET A 178 10.86 -16.34 -53.99
C MET A 178 9.78 -15.26 -54.20
N GLU A 179 8.54 -15.68 -54.48
CA GLU A 179 7.41 -14.74 -54.57
C GLU A 179 7.19 -13.99 -53.24
N PRO A 180 6.93 -12.67 -53.28
CA PRO A 180 6.63 -11.92 -52.07
C PRO A 180 5.36 -12.43 -51.40
N GLU A 181 5.49 -12.90 -50.16
CA GLU A 181 4.40 -13.39 -49.34
C GLU A 181 3.85 -12.25 -48.48
N TRP A 182 2.53 -12.05 -48.49
CA TRP A 182 1.91 -11.01 -47.67
C TRP A 182 2.10 -11.29 -46.18
N PHE A 183 2.59 -10.29 -45.43
CA PHE A 183 2.78 -10.38 -43.98
C PHE A 183 1.74 -9.53 -43.22
N THR A 184 1.68 -8.23 -43.50
CA THR A 184 0.67 -7.32 -42.91
C THR A 184 0.58 -6.01 -43.71
N ASN A 185 -0.24 -5.07 -43.26
CA ASN A 185 -0.31 -3.72 -43.83
C ASN A 185 0.03 -2.68 -42.77
N ILE A 186 1.05 -1.87 -43.02
CA ILE A 186 1.40 -0.74 -42.17
C ILE A 186 0.48 0.43 -42.56
N PRO A 187 -0.18 1.11 -41.60
CA PRO A 187 -1.14 2.17 -41.92
C PRO A 187 -0.56 3.36 -42.69
N GLU A 188 0.74 3.59 -42.60
CA GLU A 188 1.45 4.71 -43.22
C GLU A 188 2.86 4.26 -43.67
N PRO A 189 3.46 4.85 -44.72
CA PRO A 189 4.84 4.56 -45.10
C PRO A 189 5.78 4.98 -43.97
N CYS A 190 6.61 4.05 -43.51
CA CYS A 190 7.56 4.25 -42.39
C CYS A 190 8.98 4.05 -42.91
N GLU A 191 9.84 5.04 -42.67
CA GLU A 191 11.22 5.09 -43.17
C GLU A 191 12.16 4.17 -42.37
N HIS A 192 11.83 3.91 -41.09
CA HIS A 192 12.64 3.04 -40.24
C HIS A 192 11.88 1.74 -39.93
N LEU A 193 12.48 0.61 -40.28
CA LEU A 193 11.89 -0.72 -40.17
C LEU A 193 12.88 -1.68 -39.51
N GLN A 194 12.46 -2.35 -38.44
CA GLN A 194 13.25 -3.40 -37.80
C GLN A 194 12.38 -4.62 -37.48
N ALA A 195 12.80 -5.79 -37.93
CA ALA A 195 12.12 -7.05 -37.62
C ALA A 195 12.91 -7.88 -36.60
N VAL A 196 12.18 -8.59 -35.74
CA VAL A 196 12.76 -9.48 -34.73
C VAL A 196 11.89 -10.71 -34.55
N ALA A 197 12.53 -11.88 -34.43
CA ALA A 197 11.85 -13.12 -34.05
C ALA A 197 11.70 -13.19 -32.53
N VAL A 198 10.47 -13.26 -32.03
CA VAL A 198 10.13 -13.33 -30.60
C VAL A 198 9.16 -14.50 -30.41
N ASN A 199 9.51 -15.46 -29.56
CA ASN A 199 8.72 -16.67 -29.29
C ASN A 199 8.27 -17.39 -30.58
N SER A 200 9.19 -17.55 -31.54
CA SER A 200 8.95 -18.15 -32.86
C SER A 200 7.97 -17.40 -33.77
N SER A 201 7.60 -16.17 -33.43
CA SER A 201 6.79 -15.26 -34.26
C SER A 201 7.61 -14.05 -34.70
N ILE A 202 7.48 -13.64 -35.96
CA ILE A 202 8.12 -12.42 -36.45
C ILE A 202 7.29 -11.23 -35.97
N LYS A 203 7.96 -10.27 -35.33
CA LYS A 203 7.40 -8.98 -34.92
C LYS A 203 8.14 -7.88 -35.67
N CYS A 204 7.38 -6.97 -36.28
CA CYS A 204 7.93 -5.88 -37.08
C CYS A 204 7.66 -4.53 -36.39
N PHE A 205 8.70 -3.74 -36.18
CA PHE A 205 8.64 -2.39 -35.66
C PHE A 205 8.86 -1.40 -36.79
N ALA A 206 7.91 -0.50 -36.99
CA ALA A 206 7.97 0.52 -38.02
C ALA A 206 7.81 1.89 -37.39
N LEU A 207 8.79 2.78 -37.58
CA LEU A 207 8.75 4.15 -37.10
C LEU A 207 8.72 5.09 -38.32
N LYS A 208 7.74 6.00 -38.28
CA LYS A 208 7.68 7.11 -39.22
C LYS A 208 8.30 8.36 -38.62
N ASP A 209 8.93 9.18 -39.44
CA ASP A 209 9.56 10.44 -39.01
C ASP A 209 8.57 11.44 -38.35
N ASN A 210 7.26 11.30 -38.60
CA ASN A 210 6.19 12.01 -37.89
C ASN A 210 5.89 11.47 -36.48
N GLN A 211 6.77 10.61 -35.95
CA GLN A 211 6.80 10.10 -34.58
C GLN A 211 5.75 9.04 -34.22
N ASN A 212 5.12 8.39 -35.20
CA ASN A 212 4.24 7.24 -34.95
C ASN A 212 5.03 5.94 -35.03
N LEU A 213 4.98 5.14 -33.97
CA LEU A 213 5.59 3.82 -33.88
C LEU A 213 4.51 2.74 -33.97
N TYR A 214 4.70 1.81 -34.90
CA TYR A 214 3.82 0.68 -35.14
C TYR A 214 4.51 -0.63 -34.78
N LEU A 215 3.73 -1.55 -34.21
CA LEU A 215 4.06 -2.96 -34.05
C LEU A 215 3.15 -3.75 -34.98
N ASN A 216 3.72 -4.31 -36.06
CA ASN A 216 3.00 -4.85 -37.21
C ASN A 216 2.05 -3.78 -37.79
N ASN A 217 0.73 -4.00 -37.69
CA ASN A 217 -0.29 -3.06 -38.13
C ASN A 217 -0.87 -2.19 -36.98
N ALA A 218 -0.53 -2.50 -35.73
CA ALA A 218 -1.07 -1.83 -34.55
C ALA A 218 -0.19 -0.63 -34.16
N LYS A 219 -0.82 0.51 -33.89
CA LYS A 219 -0.10 1.70 -33.38
C LYS A 219 0.30 1.46 -31.93
N LEU A 220 1.60 1.40 -31.66
CA LEU A 220 2.16 1.14 -30.34
C LEU A 220 2.27 2.43 -29.51
N ALA A 221 2.80 3.50 -30.12
CA ALA A 221 2.98 4.78 -29.44
C ALA A 221 3.05 5.94 -30.44
N THR A 222 2.70 7.14 -29.98
CA THR A 222 2.86 8.41 -30.69
C THR A 222 3.98 9.24 -30.05
N GLY A 223 4.57 10.17 -30.79
CA GLY A 223 5.64 11.03 -30.27
C GLY A 223 6.98 10.31 -30.02
N VAL A 224 7.21 9.18 -30.70
CA VAL A 224 8.45 8.40 -30.61
C VAL A 224 9.54 9.02 -31.47
N THR A 225 10.72 9.23 -30.90
CA THR A 225 11.88 9.83 -31.58
C THR A 225 12.90 8.81 -32.09
N SER A 226 13.00 7.66 -31.42
CA SER A 226 13.86 6.53 -31.80
C SER A 226 13.48 5.30 -30.99
N PHE A 227 13.86 4.12 -31.45
CA PHE A 227 13.68 2.87 -30.72
C PHE A 227 14.89 1.96 -30.89
N PHE A 228 14.99 0.97 -30.01
CA PHE A 228 16.01 -0.08 -30.07
C PHE A 228 15.44 -1.38 -29.52
N ILE A 229 15.78 -2.49 -30.17
CA ILE A 229 15.36 -3.84 -29.77
C ILE A 229 16.52 -4.51 -29.04
N GLY A 230 16.37 -4.73 -27.72
CA GLY A 230 17.32 -5.47 -26.90
C GLY A 230 17.01 -6.97 -26.84
N GLU A 231 17.66 -7.70 -25.94
CA GLU A 231 17.49 -9.17 -25.83
C GLU A 231 16.17 -9.57 -25.16
N HIS A 232 15.77 -8.87 -24.09
CA HIS A 232 14.52 -9.14 -23.35
C HIS A 232 13.53 -7.98 -23.40
N TYR A 233 14.00 -6.79 -23.83
CA TYR A 233 13.25 -5.55 -23.76
C TYR A 233 13.26 -4.81 -25.08
N PHE A 234 12.11 -4.27 -25.43
CA PHE A 234 11.96 -3.23 -26.44
C PHE A 234 12.03 -1.87 -25.75
N ALA A 235 12.84 -0.96 -26.28
CA ALA A 235 12.98 0.38 -25.72
C ALA A 235 12.71 1.45 -26.78
N TYR A 236 12.03 2.52 -26.39
CA TYR A 236 11.78 3.65 -27.26
C TYR A 236 11.82 4.97 -26.49
N THR A 237 12.23 6.03 -27.18
CA THR A 237 12.30 7.38 -26.63
C THR A 237 11.15 8.21 -27.15
N GLN A 238 10.63 9.08 -26.29
CA GLN A 238 9.78 10.21 -26.66
C GLN A 238 10.53 11.50 -26.30
N LEU A 239 9.88 12.65 -26.51
CA LEU A 239 10.50 13.96 -26.34
C LEU A 239 11.23 14.15 -24.99
N THR A 240 10.75 13.55 -23.89
CA THR A 240 11.35 13.69 -22.54
C THR A 240 11.42 12.38 -21.75
N SER A 241 11.14 11.24 -22.37
CA SER A 241 11.06 9.95 -21.68
C SER A 241 11.65 8.80 -22.48
N LEU A 242 12.31 7.87 -21.80
CA LEU A 242 12.72 6.56 -22.29
C LEU A 242 11.81 5.50 -21.65
N LYS A 243 11.19 4.68 -22.47
CA LYS A 243 10.22 3.65 -22.06
C LYS A 243 10.72 2.26 -22.45
N PHE A 244 10.47 1.29 -21.58
CA PHE A 244 10.83 -0.11 -21.74
C PHE A 244 9.59 -1.01 -21.71
N MET A 245 9.56 -2.00 -22.60
CA MET A 245 8.50 -2.99 -22.72
C MET A 245 9.12 -4.39 -22.79
N LYS A 246 8.57 -5.36 -22.04
CA LYS A 246 8.99 -6.76 -22.12
C LYS A 246 8.37 -7.43 -23.34
N PHE A 247 9.13 -8.34 -23.95
CA PHE A 247 8.69 -9.09 -25.13
C PHE A 247 7.45 -9.95 -24.90
N ASP A 248 7.34 -10.57 -23.71
CA ASP A 248 6.19 -11.42 -23.35
C ASP A 248 4.86 -10.66 -23.27
N LYS A 249 4.94 -9.33 -23.17
CA LYS A 249 3.78 -8.43 -23.10
C LYS A 249 3.47 -7.77 -24.44
N PHE A 250 4.01 -8.22 -25.57
CA PHE A 250 3.67 -7.59 -26.86
C PHE A 250 2.22 -7.77 -27.29
N ASN A 251 1.52 -8.77 -26.76
CA ASN A 251 0.08 -8.94 -27.01
C ASN A 251 -0.79 -7.99 -26.16
N ASP A 252 -0.24 -7.46 -25.06
CA ASP A 252 -0.85 -6.43 -24.20
C ASP A 252 0.21 -5.38 -23.84
N PRO A 253 0.43 -4.39 -24.73
CA PRO A 253 1.62 -3.53 -24.73
C PRO A 253 1.64 -2.60 -23.51
N SER A 254 2.11 -3.12 -22.38
CA SER A 254 2.31 -2.38 -21.15
C SER A 254 3.77 -1.92 -21.02
N VAL A 255 3.95 -0.64 -20.67
CA VAL A 255 5.26 -0.09 -20.34
C VAL A 255 5.66 -0.58 -18.96
N VAL A 256 6.79 -1.29 -18.89
CA VAL A 256 7.33 -1.89 -17.67
C VAL A 256 8.15 -0.88 -16.88
N SER A 257 8.86 0.02 -17.57
CA SER A 257 9.65 1.05 -16.92
C SER A 257 9.69 2.31 -17.76
N GLU A 258 9.59 3.45 -17.10
CA GLU A 258 9.72 4.77 -17.71
C GLU A 258 10.77 5.58 -16.95
N ARG A 259 11.61 6.28 -17.69
CA ARG A 259 12.64 7.17 -17.16
C ARG A 259 12.61 8.50 -17.91
N ARG A 260 12.70 9.61 -17.19
CA ARG A 260 12.88 10.93 -17.80
C ARG A 260 14.29 11.07 -18.37
N ILE A 261 14.39 11.63 -19.57
CA ILE A 261 15.64 11.93 -20.27
C ILE A 261 15.68 13.40 -20.66
N GLU A 262 16.86 13.92 -21.03
CA GLU A 262 16.98 15.26 -21.59
C GLU A 262 16.11 15.38 -22.86
N ARG A 263 15.53 16.58 -23.04
CA ARG A 263 14.58 16.83 -24.10
C ARG A 263 15.21 16.58 -25.47
N GLY A 264 14.62 15.67 -26.25
CA GLY A 264 15.06 15.34 -27.60
C GLY A 264 16.21 14.33 -27.68
N GLY A 265 16.59 13.70 -26.57
CA GLY A 265 17.55 12.59 -26.60
C GLY A 265 17.06 11.43 -27.47
N LYS A 266 17.96 10.87 -28.28
CA LYS A 266 17.73 9.71 -29.15
C LYS A 266 18.52 8.50 -28.67
N LEU A 267 17.92 7.32 -28.78
CA LEU A 267 18.51 6.05 -28.44
C LEU A 267 19.49 5.62 -29.52
N VAL A 268 20.75 5.38 -29.12
CA VAL A 268 21.80 4.90 -30.02
C VAL A 268 21.93 3.38 -29.92
N THR A 269 22.09 2.87 -28.70
CA THR A 269 22.23 1.43 -28.47
C THR A 269 21.95 1.06 -27.01
N ILE A 270 21.53 -0.19 -26.80
CA ILE A 270 21.52 -0.86 -25.50
C ILE A 270 22.58 -1.95 -25.55
N VAL A 271 23.58 -1.89 -24.66
CA VAL A 271 24.68 -2.85 -24.65
C VAL A 271 24.14 -4.23 -24.27
N PRO A 272 24.29 -5.27 -25.13
CA PRO A 272 23.82 -6.62 -24.82
C PRO A 272 24.49 -7.19 -23.58
N LYS A 273 23.75 -7.95 -22.76
CA LYS A 273 24.21 -8.54 -21.49
C LYS A 273 24.84 -7.54 -20.51
N ASP A 274 24.41 -6.29 -20.58
CA ASP A 274 24.82 -5.20 -19.70
C ASP A 274 23.63 -4.25 -19.49
N SER A 275 23.72 -3.40 -18.49
CA SER A 275 22.68 -2.40 -18.15
C SER A 275 22.89 -1.06 -18.86
N VAL A 276 24.01 -0.88 -19.56
CA VAL A 276 24.37 0.41 -20.18
C VAL A 276 23.49 0.68 -21.40
N THR A 277 22.85 1.84 -21.39
CA THR A 277 22.06 2.39 -22.49
C THR A 277 22.67 3.72 -22.92
N VAL A 278 22.98 3.87 -24.20
CA VAL A 278 23.63 5.06 -24.75
C VAL A 278 22.61 5.90 -25.51
N LEU A 279 22.51 7.17 -25.14
CA LEU A 279 21.66 8.18 -25.75
C LEU A 279 22.53 9.25 -26.41
N GLN A 280 22.07 9.81 -27.52
CA GLN A 280 22.64 11.00 -28.14
C GLN A 280 21.70 12.19 -27.93
N MET A 281 22.22 13.26 -27.36
CA MET A 281 21.49 14.50 -27.13
C MET A 281 21.42 15.35 -28.40
N PRO A 282 20.44 16.27 -28.53
CA PRO A 282 20.33 17.15 -29.71
C PRO A 282 21.58 17.98 -29.99
N ARG A 283 22.41 18.22 -28.97
CA ARG A 283 23.69 18.94 -29.08
C ARG A 283 24.84 18.08 -29.61
N GLY A 284 24.62 16.77 -29.84
CA GLY A 284 25.61 15.81 -30.31
C GLY A 284 26.31 15.00 -29.21
N ASN A 285 26.24 15.45 -27.95
CA ASN A 285 26.83 14.75 -26.81
C ASN A 285 26.21 13.37 -26.57
N LEU A 286 27.01 12.40 -26.14
CA LEU A 286 26.53 11.09 -25.70
C LEU A 286 26.33 11.05 -24.19
N GLU A 287 25.23 10.46 -23.76
CA GLU A 287 24.94 10.15 -22.36
C GLU A 287 24.78 8.64 -22.20
N ALA A 288 25.57 8.04 -21.32
CA ALA A 288 25.43 6.63 -20.98
C ALA A 288 24.75 6.50 -19.61
N ILE A 289 23.57 5.89 -19.61
CA ILE A 289 22.76 5.66 -18.41
C ILE A 289 22.64 4.16 -18.14
N GLN A 290 22.30 3.80 -16.90
CA GLN A 290 22.00 2.42 -16.50
C GLN A 290 20.57 2.35 -15.96
N PRO A 291 19.58 2.06 -16.82
CA PRO A 291 18.19 1.88 -16.41
C PRO A 291 18.04 0.72 -15.43
N ARG A 292 17.32 0.94 -14.32
CA ARG A 292 17.16 -0.07 -13.26
C ARG A 292 16.51 -1.35 -13.76
N VAL A 293 15.61 -1.27 -14.73
CA VAL A 293 14.93 -2.44 -15.30
C VAL A 293 15.92 -3.44 -15.91
N LEU A 294 16.96 -2.95 -16.59
CA LEU A 294 18.02 -3.78 -17.17
C LEU A 294 18.97 -4.30 -16.08
N SER A 295 19.31 -3.46 -15.10
CA SER A 295 20.14 -3.88 -13.98
C SER A 295 19.48 -5.00 -13.16
N LEU A 296 18.18 -4.89 -12.88
CA LEU A 296 17.41 -5.88 -12.13
C LEU A 296 17.28 -7.21 -12.90
N GLN A 297 17.17 -7.17 -14.23
CA GLN A 297 17.18 -8.37 -15.07
C GLN A 297 18.49 -9.16 -14.86
N ILE A 298 19.64 -8.49 -14.99
CA ILE A 298 20.96 -9.10 -14.82
C ILE A 298 21.15 -9.62 -13.39
N ILE A 299 20.67 -8.87 -12.39
CA ILE A 299 20.72 -9.31 -10.99
C ILE A 299 19.87 -10.57 -10.78
N GLY A 300 18.68 -10.64 -11.38
CA GLY A 300 17.85 -11.84 -11.33
C GLY A 300 18.58 -13.06 -11.88
N GLU A 301 19.17 -12.95 -13.07
CA GLU A 301 19.97 -14.03 -13.67
C GLU A 301 21.16 -14.47 -12.81
N LEU A 302 21.82 -13.53 -12.12
CA LEU A 302 22.90 -13.85 -11.17
C LEU A 302 22.39 -14.56 -9.91
N LEU A 303 21.23 -14.17 -9.39
CA LEU A 303 20.61 -14.80 -8.22
C LEU A 303 20.09 -16.21 -8.56
N ASP A 304 19.48 -16.40 -9.73
CA ASP A 304 19.08 -17.70 -10.26
C ASP A 304 20.29 -18.63 -10.42
N ALA A 305 21.42 -18.10 -10.87
CA ALA A 305 22.69 -18.82 -10.96
C ALA A 305 23.42 -19.00 -9.61
N THR A 306 22.88 -18.50 -8.50
CA THR A 306 23.48 -18.50 -7.16
C THR A 306 24.86 -17.82 -7.06
N ASP A 307 25.15 -16.86 -7.94
CA ASP A 307 26.34 -16.00 -7.92
C ASP A 307 26.07 -14.74 -7.09
N TYR A 308 26.01 -14.95 -5.78
CA TYR A 308 25.69 -13.92 -4.79
C TYR A 308 26.76 -12.82 -4.71
N GLU A 309 28.04 -13.15 -4.95
CA GLU A 309 29.12 -12.15 -4.90
C GLU A 309 28.94 -11.09 -5.99
N LYS A 310 28.73 -11.50 -7.25
CA LYS A 310 28.50 -10.55 -8.35
C LYS A 310 27.18 -9.80 -8.19
N ALA A 311 26.12 -10.48 -7.75
CA ALA A 311 24.83 -9.86 -7.46
C ALA A 311 24.97 -8.76 -6.39
N MET A 312 25.65 -9.05 -5.27
CA MET A 312 25.90 -8.12 -4.17
C MET A 312 26.71 -6.89 -4.65
N LEU A 313 27.73 -7.10 -5.46
CA LEU A 313 28.54 -6.01 -6.01
C LEU A 313 27.71 -5.09 -6.91
N MET A 314 26.87 -5.67 -7.76
CA MET A 314 26.00 -4.92 -8.67
C MET A 314 24.91 -4.15 -7.91
N LEU A 315 24.25 -4.78 -6.94
CA LEU A 315 23.25 -4.14 -6.07
C LEU A 315 23.84 -2.91 -5.35
N ARG A 316 25.02 -3.06 -4.73
CA ARG A 316 25.72 -1.97 -4.03
C ARG A 316 26.13 -0.84 -4.98
N LYS A 317 26.67 -1.17 -6.15
CA LYS A 317 27.09 -0.19 -7.16
C LYS A 317 25.89 0.62 -7.68
N GLN A 318 24.76 -0.04 -7.94
CA GLN A 318 23.54 0.58 -8.47
C GLN A 318 22.63 1.19 -7.40
N ARG A 319 22.97 1.03 -6.11
CA ARG A 319 22.13 1.42 -4.97
C ARG A 319 20.70 0.87 -5.10
N ILE A 320 20.62 -0.41 -5.47
CA ILE A 320 19.39 -1.20 -5.45
C ILE A 320 19.35 -1.90 -4.10
N SER A 321 18.17 -2.01 -3.49
CA SER A 321 18.06 -2.56 -2.15
C SER A 321 18.49 -4.03 -2.11
N LEU A 322 19.25 -4.36 -1.08
CA LEU A 322 19.75 -5.71 -0.86
C LEU A 322 18.66 -6.70 -0.45
N ASN A 323 17.46 -6.24 -0.10
CA ASN A 323 16.29 -7.09 0.16
C ASN A 323 16.00 -8.06 -0.99
N ILE A 324 16.30 -7.66 -2.25
CA ILE A 324 16.12 -8.50 -3.44
C ILE A 324 16.90 -9.81 -3.36
N ILE A 325 18.03 -9.88 -2.65
CA ILE A 325 18.80 -11.13 -2.51
C ILE A 325 17.94 -12.24 -1.87
N PHE A 326 17.10 -11.87 -0.89
CA PHE A 326 16.15 -12.79 -0.27
C PHE A 326 14.83 -12.82 -1.04
N ASP A 327 14.27 -11.66 -1.37
CA ASP A 327 12.93 -11.55 -1.94
C ASP A 327 12.83 -12.16 -3.34
N HIS A 328 13.90 -12.20 -4.13
CA HIS A 328 13.87 -12.78 -5.48
C HIS A 328 13.38 -14.23 -5.48
N ASN A 329 13.90 -15.06 -4.57
CA ASN A 329 13.43 -16.41 -4.34
C ASN A 329 13.76 -16.87 -2.91
N PRO A 330 12.83 -16.70 -1.96
CA PRO A 330 13.07 -17.05 -0.56
C PRO A 330 13.46 -18.52 -0.35
N ASN A 331 12.88 -19.46 -1.11
CA ASN A 331 13.17 -20.88 -0.96
C ASN A 331 14.60 -21.22 -1.40
N VAL A 332 15.03 -20.70 -2.56
CA VAL A 332 16.38 -20.91 -3.07
C VAL A 332 17.41 -20.24 -2.16
N PHE A 333 17.12 -19.05 -1.65
CA PHE A 333 18.00 -18.39 -0.70
C PHE A 333 18.18 -19.24 0.56
N ILE A 334 17.10 -19.66 1.23
CA ILE A 334 17.18 -20.47 2.46
C ILE A 334 17.95 -21.77 2.26
N ALA A 335 17.75 -22.44 1.12
CA ALA A 335 18.48 -23.65 0.77
C ALA A 335 19.99 -23.41 0.54
N ASN A 336 20.38 -22.20 0.13
CA ASN A 336 21.74 -21.85 -0.28
C ASN A 336 22.39 -20.75 0.60
N ILE A 337 21.92 -20.53 1.83
CA ILE A 337 22.50 -19.54 2.74
C ILE A 337 23.99 -19.82 3.03
N GLU A 338 24.40 -21.09 3.10
CA GLU A 338 25.80 -21.45 3.26
C GLU A 338 26.66 -20.97 2.08
N THR A 339 26.16 -21.13 0.86
CA THR A 339 26.79 -20.59 -0.36
C THR A 339 26.86 -19.05 -0.31
N PHE A 340 25.80 -18.38 0.12
CA PHE A 340 25.79 -16.92 0.30
C PHE A 340 26.85 -16.44 1.30
N LEU A 341 26.95 -17.08 2.46
CA LEU A 341 27.90 -16.74 3.53
C LEU A 341 29.36 -17.07 3.17
N THR A 342 29.59 -18.07 2.33
CA THR A 342 30.93 -18.46 1.87
C THR A 342 31.42 -17.55 0.74
N GLN A 343 30.56 -17.20 -0.22
CA GLN A 343 30.90 -16.28 -1.31
C GLN A 343 31.15 -14.85 -0.80
N ILE A 344 30.34 -14.35 0.14
CA ILE A 344 30.54 -13.00 0.70
C ILE A 344 31.59 -13.03 1.81
N SER A 345 32.85 -12.89 1.40
CA SER A 345 34.00 -12.89 2.31
C SER A 345 34.06 -11.68 3.25
N ASN A 346 33.50 -10.53 2.84
CA ASN A 346 33.57 -9.29 3.60
C ASN A 346 32.42 -9.20 4.63
N PRO A 347 32.70 -9.23 5.96
CA PRO A 347 31.67 -9.18 6.99
C PRO A 347 30.88 -7.85 7.00
N GLN A 348 31.46 -6.76 6.49
CA GLN A 348 30.76 -5.48 6.38
C GLN A 348 29.62 -5.54 5.36
N TRP A 349 29.74 -6.38 4.33
CA TRP A 349 28.69 -6.55 3.32
C TRP A 349 27.52 -7.35 3.88
N LEU A 350 27.81 -8.35 4.72
CA LEU A 350 26.79 -9.09 5.46
C LEU A 350 26.07 -8.18 6.46
N ASN A 351 26.82 -7.35 7.20
CA ASN A 351 26.23 -6.36 8.09
C ASN A 351 25.31 -5.39 7.34
N LEU A 352 25.76 -4.89 6.17
CA LEU A 352 24.94 -4.00 5.34
C LEU A 352 23.63 -4.67 4.88
N PHE A 353 23.70 -5.94 4.43
CA PHE A 353 22.52 -6.73 4.07
C PHE A 353 21.54 -6.84 5.25
N LEU A 354 22.05 -7.22 6.43
CA LEU A 354 21.25 -7.38 7.64
C LEU A 354 20.66 -6.05 8.13
N THR A 355 21.39 -4.94 8.03
CA THR A 355 20.86 -3.63 8.45
C THR A 355 19.78 -3.11 7.52
N GLU A 356 19.91 -3.33 6.20
CA GLU A 356 18.91 -2.92 5.19
C GLU A 356 17.67 -3.82 5.14
N LEU A 357 17.68 -4.97 5.79
CA LEU A 357 16.56 -5.91 5.75
C LEU A 357 15.29 -5.30 6.36
N GLU A 358 14.16 -5.41 5.66
CA GLU A 358 12.85 -4.88 6.04
C GLU A 358 11.74 -5.94 5.92
N ASN A 359 10.67 -5.79 6.71
CA ASN A 359 9.46 -6.64 6.70
C ASN A 359 8.52 -6.29 5.52
N GLU A 360 9.08 -6.18 4.33
CA GLU A 360 8.38 -5.86 3.09
C GLU A 360 8.98 -6.71 1.96
N ASP A 361 8.14 -7.16 1.03
CA ASP A 361 8.57 -7.88 -0.17
C ASP A 361 8.77 -6.90 -1.33
N TYR A 362 10.04 -6.66 -1.67
CA TYR A 362 10.39 -5.66 -2.66
C TYR A 362 10.10 -6.09 -4.10
N THR A 363 9.88 -7.39 -4.35
CA THR A 363 9.42 -7.88 -5.66
C THR A 363 7.96 -7.54 -5.92
N GLN A 364 7.16 -7.35 -4.86
CA GLN A 364 5.75 -6.97 -4.95
C GLN A 364 5.55 -5.45 -4.89
N THR A 365 6.48 -4.72 -4.27
CA THR A 365 6.37 -3.27 -4.08
C THR A 365 7.32 -2.47 -4.98
N LYS A 366 8.56 -2.22 -4.55
CA LYS A 366 9.51 -1.29 -5.20
C LYS A 366 9.93 -1.75 -6.59
N TYR A 367 9.95 -3.06 -6.84
CA TYR A 367 10.43 -3.66 -8.08
C TYR A 367 9.35 -4.48 -8.80
N ALA A 368 8.07 -4.27 -8.47
CA ALA A 368 6.92 -4.98 -9.02
C ALA A 368 6.89 -5.08 -10.55
N SER A 369 7.39 -4.06 -11.25
CA SER A 369 7.39 -4.07 -12.72
C SER A 369 8.34 -5.14 -13.31
N ASN A 370 9.39 -5.51 -12.59
CA ASN A 370 10.37 -6.49 -13.06
C ASN A 370 9.93 -7.94 -12.81
N TYR A 371 8.97 -8.17 -11.91
CA TYR A 371 8.51 -9.49 -11.47
C TYR A 371 7.07 -9.76 -11.92
N GLU A 372 6.70 -11.03 -12.04
CA GLU A 372 5.31 -11.41 -12.31
C GLU A 372 4.52 -11.52 -11.00
N GLN A 373 3.38 -10.84 -10.94
CA GLN A 373 2.51 -10.88 -9.77
C GLN A 373 1.78 -12.22 -9.72
N GLY A 374 1.92 -12.94 -8.59
CA GLY A 374 1.10 -14.13 -8.28
C GLY A 374 1.80 -15.48 -8.27
N ASN A 375 3.10 -15.56 -8.59
CA ASN A 375 3.84 -16.84 -8.69
C ASN A 375 4.87 -17.09 -7.57
N MET A 376 4.88 -16.29 -6.51
CA MET A 376 5.85 -16.47 -5.43
C MET A 376 5.41 -17.54 -4.42
N VAL A 377 6.25 -18.55 -4.26
CA VAL A 377 6.10 -19.58 -3.24
C VAL A 377 6.97 -19.20 -2.05
N TYR A 378 6.34 -18.97 -0.90
CA TYR A 378 7.06 -18.72 0.35
C TYR A 378 7.35 -20.03 1.11
N PRO A 379 8.41 -20.08 1.94
CA PRO A 379 8.70 -21.23 2.78
C PRO A 379 7.57 -21.52 3.78
N GLU A 380 7.42 -22.77 4.20
CA GLU A 380 6.44 -23.15 5.23
C GLU A 380 6.69 -22.39 6.55
N GLY A 381 5.64 -21.79 7.11
CA GLY A 381 5.72 -21.00 8.35
C GLY A 381 6.25 -19.58 8.18
N PHE A 382 6.61 -19.15 6.96
CA PHE A 382 7.04 -17.79 6.69
C PHE A 382 5.85 -16.81 6.59
N LYS A 383 6.00 -15.65 7.22
CA LYS A 383 5.11 -14.49 7.04
C LYS A 383 5.96 -13.25 6.79
N ILE A 384 5.54 -12.41 5.85
CA ILE A 384 6.28 -11.18 5.46
C ILE A 384 6.47 -10.24 6.66
N GLU A 385 5.48 -10.15 7.56
CA GLU A 385 5.54 -9.37 8.81
C GLU A 385 6.72 -9.76 9.72
N ASN A 386 7.19 -11.00 9.62
CA ASN A 386 8.28 -11.57 10.41
C ASN A 386 9.52 -11.88 9.57
N LYS A 387 9.63 -11.34 8.34
CA LYS A 387 10.75 -11.61 7.43
C LYS A 387 12.10 -11.33 8.07
N VAL A 388 12.25 -10.18 8.73
CA VAL A 388 13.49 -9.78 9.40
C VAL A 388 13.88 -10.82 10.45
N THR A 389 12.95 -11.16 11.33
CA THR A 389 13.17 -12.16 12.38
C THR A 389 13.54 -13.52 11.81
N TYR A 390 12.79 -13.97 10.79
CA TYR A 390 12.99 -15.27 10.13
C TYR A 390 14.38 -15.40 9.47
N VAL A 391 14.77 -14.40 8.67
CA VAL A 391 16.09 -14.40 8.00
C VAL A 391 17.21 -14.29 9.03
N CYS A 392 17.06 -13.41 10.03
CA CYS A 392 18.05 -13.25 11.10
C CYS A 392 18.22 -14.55 11.90
N ASP A 393 17.15 -15.27 12.24
CA ASP A 393 17.23 -16.54 12.96
C ASP A 393 17.95 -17.62 12.15
N TYR A 394 17.60 -17.77 10.88
CA TYR A 394 18.22 -18.78 10.03
C TYR A 394 19.70 -18.46 9.76
N MET A 395 20.03 -17.19 9.46
CA MET A 395 21.42 -16.76 9.31
C MET A 395 22.21 -16.93 10.61
N CYS A 396 21.65 -16.55 11.76
CA CYS A 396 22.30 -16.77 13.06
C CYS A 396 22.60 -18.24 13.31
N LYS A 397 21.66 -19.14 13.00
CA LYS A 397 21.83 -20.59 13.16
C LYS A 397 22.99 -21.10 12.31
N VAL A 398 23.04 -20.75 11.03
CA VAL A 398 24.09 -21.19 10.10
C VAL A 398 25.45 -20.59 10.47
N MET A 399 25.51 -19.28 10.75
CA MET A 399 26.75 -18.60 11.17
C MET A 399 27.34 -19.20 12.46
N LYS A 400 26.50 -19.53 13.45
CA LYS A 400 26.95 -20.19 14.68
C LYS A 400 27.45 -21.62 14.43
N SER A 401 26.87 -22.36 13.49
CA SER A 401 27.35 -23.70 13.13
C SER A 401 28.71 -23.68 12.43
N MET A 402 29.01 -22.64 11.65
CA MET A 402 30.29 -22.49 10.94
C MET A 402 31.46 -22.13 11.86
N LYS A 403 31.20 -21.56 13.04
CA LYS A 403 32.21 -21.17 14.06
C LYS A 403 33.37 -20.33 13.51
N ASP A 404 33.10 -19.45 12.55
CA ASP A 404 34.08 -18.50 12.00
C ASP A 404 33.95 -17.14 12.71
N ASP A 405 35.09 -16.60 13.18
CA ASP A 405 35.17 -15.32 13.90
C ASP A 405 34.63 -14.14 13.07
N LYS A 406 34.68 -14.21 11.73
CA LYS A 406 34.18 -13.14 10.86
C LYS A 406 32.68 -12.89 11.04
N PHE A 407 31.92 -13.87 11.53
CA PHE A 407 30.48 -13.78 11.72
C PHE A 407 30.05 -13.18 13.06
N ILE A 408 30.98 -12.88 13.98
CA ILE A 408 30.63 -12.31 15.29
C ILE A 408 29.82 -11.01 15.12
N GLN A 409 30.29 -10.09 14.27
CA GLN A 409 29.58 -8.83 14.00
C GLN A 409 28.22 -9.05 13.31
N PRO A 410 28.11 -9.83 12.22
CA PRO A 410 26.81 -10.21 11.64
C PRO A 410 25.82 -10.84 12.61
N ILE A 411 26.27 -11.70 13.54
CA ILE A 411 25.40 -12.29 14.57
C ILE A 411 24.87 -11.21 15.51
N ILE A 412 25.71 -10.26 15.94
CA ILE A 412 25.29 -9.11 16.76
C ILE A 412 24.26 -8.28 15.99
N THR A 413 24.50 -8.00 14.71
CA THR A 413 23.56 -7.27 13.84
C THR A 413 22.19 -7.95 13.78
N CYS A 414 22.16 -9.27 13.68
CA CYS A 414 20.91 -10.04 13.71
C CYS A 414 20.15 -9.86 15.02
N TYR A 415 20.82 -9.99 16.17
CA TYR A 415 20.18 -9.79 17.48
C TYR A 415 19.65 -8.37 17.66
N VAL A 416 20.40 -7.36 17.24
CA VAL A 416 19.95 -5.96 17.30
C VAL A 416 18.73 -5.75 16.41
N LYS A 417 18.74 -6.29 15.18
CA LYS A 417 17.58 -6.19 14.25
C LYS A 417 16.34 -6.92 14.77
N LYS A 418 16.50 -7.97 15.57
CA LYS A 418 15.42 -8.65 16.27
C LYS A 418 14.94 -7.95 17.55
N GLY A 419 15.65 -6.94 18.03
CA GLY A 419 15.41 -6.30 19.33
C GLY A 419 15.87 -7.14 20.54
N GLU A 420 16.70 -8.16 20.32
CA GLU A 420 17.18 -9.08 21.34
C GLU A 420 18.57 -8.66 21.89
N LEU A 421 18.65 -7.48 22.49
CA LEU A 421 19.91 -6.96 23.05
C LEU A 421 20.47 -7.85 24.18
N GLU A 422 19.61 -8.57 24.91
CA GLU A 422 20.00 -9.53 25.94
C GLU A 422 20.87 -10.65 25.34
N ASN A 423 20.45 -11.23 24.21
CA ASN A 423 21.20 -12.29 23.51
C ASN A 423 22.54 -11.79 22.92
N ALA A 424 22.58 -10.52 22.47
CA ALA A 424 23.81 -9.91 21.98
C ALA A 424 24.83 -9.72 23.13
N LEU A 425 24.38 -9.24 24.28
CA LEU A 425 25.23 -9.06 25.45
C LEU A 425 25.69 -10.40 26.05
N ASP A 426 24.83 -11.43 26.05
CA ASP A 426 25.20 -12.78 26.46
C ASP A 426 26.30 -13.38 25.56
N LEU A 427 26.22 -13.17 24.25
CA LEU A 427 27.28 -13.58 23.31
C LEU A 427 28.61 -12.87 23.61
N ILE A 428 28.57 -11.55 23.85
CA ILE A 428 29.78 -10.78 24.22
C ILE A 428 30.35 -11.29 25.55
N TRP A 429 29.48 -11.63 26.50
CA TRP A 429 29.87 -12.14 27.81
C TRP A 429 30.47 -13.55 27.73
N SER A 430 29.94 -14.44 26.88
CA SER A 430 30.53 -15.75 26.64
C SER A 430 31.92 -15.64 26.02
N LEU A 431 32.08 -14.78 25.00
CA LEU A 431 33.39 -14.50 24.40
C LEU A 431 34.41 -14.01 25.43
N LYS A 432 33.98 -13.14 26.36
CA LYS A 432 34.86 -12.65 27.43
C LYS A 432 35.26 -13.74 28.42
N LYS A 433 34.36 -14.68 28.75
CA LYS A 433 34.68 -15.84 29.60
C LYS A 433 35.69 -16.76 28.93
N ASP A 434 35.52 -17.02 27.65
CA ASP A 434 36.42 -17.88 26.87
C ASP A 434 37.82 -17.24 26.74
N GLU A 435 37.91 -15.92 26.56
CA GLU A 435 39.18 -15.17 26.56
C GLU A 435 39.92 -15.26 27.90
N VAL A 436 39.19 -15.12 29.02
CA VAL A 436 39.79 -15.22 30.37
C VAL A 436 40.27 -16.64 30.65
N SER A 437 39.59 -17.67 30.13
CA SER A 437 39.92 -19.08 30.32
C SER A 437 41.12 -19.54 29.48
N ASN A 438 41.35 -18.93 28.32
CA ASN A 438 42.44 -19.25 27.37
C ASN A 438 43.67 -18.34 27.51
N SER A 439 43.87 -17.74 28.69
CA SER A 439 44.90 -16.72 28.97
C SER A 439 46.34 -17.27 29.03
N GLY A 440 46.80 -17.87 27.93
CA GLY A 440 48.19 -18.27 27.68
C GLY A 440 48.93 -17.38 26.66
N GLU A 441 48.24 -16.61 25.82
CA GLU A 441 48.89 -15.78 24.80
C GLU A 441 48.38 -14.33 24.79
N LYS A 442 49.32 -13.39 24.95
CA LYS A 442 49.11 -11.95 24.74
C LYS A 442 48.76 -11.68 23.27
N GLN A 443 47.48 -11.74 22.91
CA GLN A 443 47.00 -11.07 21.69
C GLN A 443 46.49 -9.66 22.03
N ASN A 444 46.95 -8.68 21.26
CA ASN A 444 46.74 -7.24 21.46
C ASN A 444 45.30 -6.74 21.15
N ARG A 445 44.34 -7.62 20.84
CA ARG A 445 42.93 -7.26 20.60
C ARG A 445 42.00 -8.29 21.23
N SER A 446 41.21 -7.86 22.21
CA SER A 446 40.10 -8.65 22.75
C SER A 446 38.93 -8.62 21.76
N LYS A 447 38.49 -9.80 21.30
CA LYS A 447 37.34 -9.98 20.41
C LYS A 447 36.06 -9.50 21.10
N SER A 448 35.95 -9.74 22.42
CA SER A 448 34.81 -9.28 23.22
C SER A 448 34.73 -7.74 23.28
N ASP A 449 35.86 -7.03 23.37
CA ASP A 449 35.90 -5.57 23.32
C ASP A 449 35.53 -5.00 21.94
N ASP A 450 36.00 -5.62 20.85
CA ASP A 450 35.66 -5.18 19.49
C ASP A 450 34.18 -5.44 19.15
N ALA A 451 33.63 -6.56 19.63
CA ALA A 451 32.20 -6.86 19.55
C ALA A 451 31.33 -5.87 20.33
N LEU A 452 31.75 -5.50 21.55
CA LEU A 452 31.07 -4.48 22.35
C LEU A 452 31.12 -3.11 21.70
N ARG A 453 32.28 -2.70 21.15
CA ARG A 453 32.40 -1.45 20.38
C ARG A 453 31.46 -1.44 19.18
N TYR A 454 31.35 -2.57 18.47
CA TYR A 454 30.42 -2.69 17.36
C TYR A 454 28.96 -2.53 17.79
N LEU A 455 28.55 -3.20 18.87
CA LEU A 455 27.20 -3.07 19.42
C LEU A 455 26.86 -1.62 19.84
N LEU A 456 27.84 -0.91 20.41
CA LEU A 456 27.69 0.51 20.80
C LEU A 456 27.47 1.47 19.61
N TYR A 457 27.83 1.08 18.38
CA TYR A 457 27.49 1.86 17.18
C TYR A 457 26.03 1.68 16.74
N MET A 458 25.39 0.57 17.15
CA MET A 458 24.05 0.21 16.69
C MET A 458 22.95 0.46 17.72
N ALA A 459 23.29 0.43 19.02
CA ALA A 459 22.34 0.56 20.12
C ALA A 459 22.76 1.67 21.09
N ASP A 460 21.78 2.30 21.73
CA ASP A 460 22.04 3.36 22.70
C ASP A 460 22.76 2.82 23.94
N VAL A 461 23.75 3.57 24.43
CA VAL A 461 24.58 3.13 25.56
C VAL A 461 23.78 3.02 26.86
N ASN A 462 22.79 3.89 27.07
CA ASN A 462 21.95 3.82 28.26
C ASN A 462 20.98 2.65 28.16
N GLU A 463 20.45 2.37 26.97
CA GLU A 463 19.63 1.18 26.72
C GLU A 463 20.43 -0.10 27.00
N LEU A 464 21.65 -0.22 26.49
CA LEU A 464 22.52 -1.36 26.77
C LEU A 464 22.85 -1.51 28.26
N TYR A 465 23.11 -0.39 28.96
CA TYR A 465 23.31 -0.41 30.41
C TYR A 465 22.07 -0.93 31.15
N ASN A 466 20.89 -0.46 30.76
CA ASN A 466 19.61 -0.85 31.35
C ASN A 466 19.31 -2.34 31.11
N VAL A 467 19.57 -2.83 29.89
CA VAL A 467 19.43 -4.25 29.53
C VAL A 467 20.41 -5.10 30.35
N ALA A 468 21.69 -4.71 30.42
CA ALA A 468 22.69 -5.40 31.23
C ALA A 468 22.29 -5.44 32.72
N LEU A 469 21.71 -4.36 33.26
CA LEU A 469 21.21 -4.30 34.63
C LEU A 469 20.03 -5.27 34.83
N GLY A 470 19.14 -5.36 33.83
CA GLY A 470 18.00 -6.26 33.82
C GLY A 470 18.35 -7.75 33.66
N MET A 471 19.59 -8.08 33.30
CA MET A 471 20.13 -9.45 33.31
C MET A 471 20.69 -9.85 34.70
N TYR A 472 20.62 -8.95 35.68
CA TYR A 472 21.11 -9.13 37.05
C TYR A 472 22.59 -9.51 37.19
N ASN A 473 23.39 -9.33 36.13
CA ASN A 473 24.82 -9.63 36.10
C ASN A 473 25.66 -8.36 36.25
N PHE A 474 26.03 -8.00 37.47
CA PHE A 474 26.77 -6.77 37.75
C PHE A 474 28.15 -6.69 37.07
N ARG A 475 28.79 -7.82 36.73
CA ARG A 475 30.07 -7.80 36.00
C ARG A 475 29.87 -7.35 34.55
N LEU A 476 28.77 -7.76 33.92
CA LEU A 476 28.37 -7.30 32.60
C LEU A 476 27.96 -5.83 32.62
N VAL A 477 27.23 -5.40 33.67
CA VAL A 477 26.88 -3.98 33.86
C VAL A 477 28.13 -3.11 33.93
N LEU A 478 29.14 -3.51 34.72
CA LEU A 478 30.41 -2.78 34.81
C LEU A 478 31.11 -2.69 33.46
N LEU A 479 31.13 -3.78 32.68
CA LEU A 479 31.73 -3.78 31.34
C LEU A 479 31.09 -2.75 30.40
N VAL A 480 29.76 -2.67 30.40
CA VAL A 480 29.03 -1.69 29.57
C VAL A 480 29.19 -0.27 30.15
N ALA A 481 29.16 -0.13 31.48
CA ALA A 481 29.29 1.13 32.18
C ALA A 481 30.67 1.78 31.99
N ASP A 482 31.75 1.00 31.97
CA ASP A 482 33.12 1.48 31.73
C ASP A 482 33.29 2.04 30.30
N LYS A 483 32.44 1.64 29.35
CA LYS A 483 32.38 2.21 28.00
C LYS A 483 31.33 3.32 27.88
N SER A 484 30.55 3.57 28.94
CA SER A 484 29.57 4.64 29.00
C SER A 484 30.18 5.94 29.52
N GLN A 485 29.58 7.08 29.15
CA GLN A 485 29.96 8.38 29.70
C GLN A 485 29.36 8.65 31.09
N LYS A 486 28.82 7.63 31.78
CA LYS A 486 28.24 7.78 33.12
C LYS A 486 29.35 7.94 34.16
N ASP A 487 29.09 8.69 35.23
CA ASP A 487 30.06 8.89 36.30
C ASP A 487 30.33 7.56 37.04
N PRO A 488 31.59 7.07 37.06
CA PRO A 488 31.99 5.89 37.83
C PRO A 488 31.54 5.92 39.28
N LYS A 489 31.55 7.08 39.93
CA LYS A 489 31.15 7.16 41.34
C LYS A 489 29.67 6.87 41.52
N GLU A 490 28.83 7.29 40.59
CA GLU A 490 27.38 7.13 40.66
C GLU A 490 26.96 5.67 40.43
N TYR A 491 27.38 5.06 39.31
CA TYR A 491 26.96 3.69 39.01
C TYR A 491 27.61 2.64 39.92
N ILE A 492 28.85 2.86 40.38
CA ILE A 492 29.51 1.95 41.33
C ILE A 492 28.81 2.00 42.69
N GLN A 493 28.46 3.19 43.18
CA GLN A 493 27.76 3.33 44.46
C GLN A 493 26.36 2.70 44.38
N PHE A 494 25.63 2.94 43.29
CA PHE A 494 24.33 2.32 43.04
C PHE A 494 24.41 0.78 43.03
N LEU A 495 25.38 0.18 42.33
CA LEU A 495 25.58 -1.27 42.31
C LEU A 495 25.97 -1.83 43.68
N ARG A 496 26.77 -1.10 44.47
CA ARG A 496 27.13 -1.50 45.84
C ARG A 496 25.91 -1.53 46.75
N ASP A 497 25.04 -0.53 46.65
CA ASP A 497 23.84 -0.46 47.48
C ASP A 497 22.84 -1.56 47.11
N LEU A 498 22.69 -1.86 45.81
CA LEU A 498 21.91 -3.01 45.36
C LEU A 498 22.49 -4.35 45.85
N ASN A 499 23.81 -4.51 45.89
CA ASN A 499 24.45 -5.77 46.29
C ASN A 499 24.28 -6.10 47.80
N LYS A 500 23.90 -5.12 48.63
CA LYS A 500 23.60 -5.31 50.07
C LYS A 500 22.22 -5.89 50.32
N LEU A 501 21.30 -5.79 49.35
CA LEU A 501 19.91 -6.23 49.49
C LEU A 501 19.79 -7.74 49.29
N GLU A 502 18.75 -8.33 49.88
CA GLU A 502 18.33 -9.73 49.64
C GLU A 502 18.01 -9.94 48.14
N GLU A 503 18.13 -11.19 47.65
CA GLU A 503 18.12 -11.46 46.21
C GLU A 503 16.82 -11.03 45.52
N ASN A 504 15.65 -11.37 46.08
CA ASN A 504 14.36 -11.02 45.49
C ASN A 504 14.10 -9.52 45.59
N TYR A 505 14.39 -8.92 46.75
CA TYR A 505 14.23 -7.48 46.95
C TYR A 505 15.16 -6.67 46.04
N ARG A 506 16.38 -7.16 45.79
CA ARG A 506 17.32 -6.57 44.83
C ARG A 506 16.78 -6.61 43.41
N LYS A 507 16.24 -7.75 42.96
CA LYS A 507 15.63 -7.88 41.63
C LYS A 507 14.41 -6.95 41.50
N PHE A 508 13.59 -6.83 42.55
CA PHE A 508 12.50 -5.85 42.61
C PHE A 508 13.01 -4.41 42.40
N ARG A 509 14.01 -3.98 43.17
CA ARG A 509 14.57 -2.61 43.05
C ARG A 509 15.20 -2.34 41.69
N ILE A 510 15.83 -3.36 41.08
CA ILE A 510 16.39 -3.27 39.73
C ILE A 510 15.26 -3.11 38.70
N ASP A 511 14.25 -3.98 38.73
CA ASP A 511 13.16 -3.92 37.77
C ASP A 511 12.29 -2.66 37.94
N ASP A 512 12.12 -2.16 39.18
CA ASP A 512 11.47 -0.88 39.45
C ASP A 512 12.26 0.29 38.84
N TYR A 513 13.59 0.32 39.02
CA TYR A 513 14.47 1.30 38.39
C TYR A 513 14.39 1.25 36.86
N LEU A 514 14.29 0.04 36.29
CA LEU A 514 14.14 -0.19 34.85
C LEU A 514 12.70 0.00 34.34
N LYS A 515 11.75 0.36 35.21
CA LYS A 515 10.32 0.51 34.91
C LYS A 515 9.67 -0.77 34.35
N ARG A 516 10.22 -1.94 34.67
CA ARG A 516 9.70 -3.27 34.33
C ARG A 516 8.69 -3.71 35.40
N TYR A 517 7.61 -2.94 35.57
CA TYR A 517 6.72 -3.00 36.73
C TYR A 517 6.12 -4.39 37.01
N GLU A 518 5.74 -5.15 35.97
CA GLU A 518 5.23 -6.52 36.15
C GLU A 518 6.30 -7.50 36.69
N LYS A 519 7.54 -7.41 36.20
CA LYS A 519 8.66 -8.21 36.72
C LYS A 519 9.03 -7.78 38.13
N ALA A 520 9.04 -6.46 38.39
CA ALA A 520 9.25 -5.91 39.72
C ALA A 520 8.21 -6.46 40.72
N PHE A 521 6.93 -6.42 40.34
CA PHE A 521 5.83 -7.00 41.14
C PHE A 521 6.07 -8.49 41.46
N LYS A 522 6.43 -9.30 40.46
CA LYS A 522 6.72 -10.73 40.69
C LYS A 522 7.84 -10.94 41.71
N ASN A 523 8.85 -10.08 41.71
CA ASN A 523 9.97 -10.16 42.65
C ASN A 523 9.59 -9.73 44.07
N ILE A 524 8.85 -8.62 44.25
CA ILE A 524 8.40 -8.19 45.59
C ILE A 524 7.36 -9.14 46.19
N ALA A 525 6.51 -9.76 45.36
CA ALA A 525 5.57 -10.79 45.80
C ALA A 525 6.30 -12.02 46.39
N ASN A 526 7.54 -12.29 45.99
CA ASN A 526 8.36 -13.37 46.52
C ASN A 526 9.17 -12.99 47.78
N CYS A 527 9.15 -11.73 48.21
CA CYS A 527 9.87 -11.25 49.41
C CYS A 527 9.16 -11.60 50.74
N GLY A 528 8.02 -12.30 50.71
CA GLY A 528 7.27 -12.74 51.89
C GLY A 528 6.28 -11.70 52.43
N LYS A 529 5.57 -12.06 53.51
CA LYS A 529 4.44 -11.28 54.06
C LYS A 529 4.85 -9.93 54.65
N ASP A 530 6.09 -9.80 55.13
CA ASP A 530 6.60 -8.57 55.75
C ASP A 530 6.63 -7.38 54.77
N HIS A 531 6.72 -7.66 53.46
CA HIS A 531 6.69 -6.66 52.39
C HIS A 531 5.33 -6.54 51.69
N PHE A 532 4.27 -7.21 52.18
CA PHE A 532 2.97 -7.21 51.51
C PHE A 532 2.34 -5.82 51.40
N ASN A 533 2.45 -4.99 52.45
CA ASN A 533 1.94 -3.62 52.41
C ASN A 533 2.65 -2.77 51.35
N GLU A 534 3.97 -2.96 51.19
CA GLU A 534 4.75 -2.30 50.13
C GLU A 534 4.35 -2.82 48.75
N CYS A 535 4.08 -4.12 48.63
CA CYS A 535 3.58 -4.76 47.41
C CYS A 535 2.19 -4.22 47.01
N LEU A 536 1.25 -4.10 47.96
CA LEU A 536 -0.09 -3.56 47.72
C LEU A 536 -0.03 -2.11 47.24
N ALA A 537 0.74 -1.26 47.92
CA ALA A 537 0.96 0.12 47.50
C ALA A 537 1.60 0.21 46.10
N TYR A 538 2.46 -0.74 45.75
CA TYR A 538 3.06 -0.82 44.43
C TYR A 538 2.05 -1.21 43.34
N VAL A 539 1.18 -2.18 43.63
CA VAL A 539 0.07 -2.58 42.74
C VAL A 539 -0.86 -1.41 42.49
N GLU A 540 -1.21 -0.66 43.53
CA GLU A 540 -2.05 0.55 43.43
C GLU A 540 -1.40 1.62 42.55
N LYS A 541 -0.12 1.91 42.80
CA LYS A 541 0.63 2.93 42.07
C LYS A 541 0.77 2.62 40.58
N HIS A 542 0.93 1.34 40.21
CA HIS A 542 1.20 0.91 38.84
C HIS A 542 0.02 0.21 38.15
N ASN A 543 -1.15 0.12 38.80
CA ASN A 543 -2.37 -0.53 38.31
C ASN A 543 -2.18 -2.01 37.92
N LEU A 544 -1.41 -2.78 38.70
CA LEU A 544 -1.07 -4.18 38.40
C LEU A 544 -2.05 -5.21 38.99
N TYR A 545 -3.31 -4.81 39.21
CA TYR A 545 -4.28 -5.59 39.98
C TYR A 545 -4.54 -6.99 39.42
N THR A 546 -4.62 -7.16 38.09
CA THR A 546 -4.90 -8.46 37.46
C THR A 546 -3.78 -9.46 37.70
N VAL A 547 -2.54 -9.05 37.42
CA VAL A 547 -1.33 -9.87 37.65
C VAL A 547 -1.18 -10.20 39.14
N ALA A 548 -1.59 -9.27 40.01
CA ALA A 548 -1.57 -9.49 41.46
C ALA A 548 -2.62 -10.50 41.92
N LEU A 549 -3.85 -10.41 41.43
CA LEU A 549 -4.92 -11.37 41.75
C LEU A 549 -4.55 -12.79 41.33
N GLU A 550 -4.01 -12.98 40.11
CA GLU A 550 -3.56 -14.28 39.61
C GLU A 550 -2.46 -14.89 40.50
N ARG A 551 -1.54 -14.06 41.01
CA ARG A 551 -0.42 -14.52 41.83
C ARG A 551 -0.85 -15.00 43.22
N PHE A 552 -1.83 -14.33 43.84
CA PHE A 552 -2.26 -14.59 45.22
C PHE A 552 -3.51 -15.50 45.33
N GLU A 553 -4.15 -15.85 44.21
CA GLU A 553 -5.37 -16.67 44.17
C GLU A 553 -5.24 -18.00 44.94
N ASN A 554 -4.10 -18.67 44.83
CA ASN A 554 -3.85 -19.98 45.47
C ASN A 554 -2.94 -19.92 46.71
N ASP A 555 -2.24 -18.81 46.93
CA ASP A 555 -1.19 -18.71 47.96
C ASP A 555 -1.72 -18.15 49.28
N ASP A 556 -2.49 -17.06 49.24
CA ASP A 556 -2.96 -16.38 50.45
C ASP A 556 -4.28 -15.64 50.22
N GLN A 557 -5.34 -16.17 50.83
CA GLN A 557 -6.70 -15.68 50.66
C GLN A 557 -6.95 -14.32 51.35
N GLU A 558 -6.18 -13.96 52.38
CA GLU A 558 -6.28 -12.63 53.03
C GLU A 558 -5.62 -11.55 52.17
N CYS A 559 -4.48 -11.87 51.57
CA CYS A 559 -3.80 -11.01 50.61
C CYS A 559 -4.66 -10.78 49.36
N TYR A 560 -5.26 -11.85 48.82
CA TYR A 560 -6.18 -11.77 47.68
C TYR A 560 -7.36 -10.84 47.97
N LYS A 561 -8.02 -10.99 49.12
CA LYS A 561 -9.15 -10.12 49.52
C LYS A 561 -8.75 -8.65 49.60
N SER A 562 -7.58 -8.36 50.16
CA SER A 562 -7.07 -6.98 50.28
C SER A 562 -6.80 -6.35 48.92
N ILE A 563 -6.22 -7.09 47.98
CA ILE A 563 -6.00 -6.64 46.59
C ILE A 563 -7.34 -6.46 45.86
N ALA A 564 -8.29 -7.38 46.06
CA ALA A 564 -9.62 -7.30 45.45
C ALA A 564 -10.42 -6.08 45.95
N LEU A 565 -10.33 -5.75 47.25
CA LEU A 565 -10.92 -4.52 47.80
C LEU A 565 -10.32 -3.26 47.16
N SER A 566 -9.00 -3.16 47.16
CA SER A 566 -8.29 -2.02 46.56
C SER A 566 -8.61 -1.88 45.06
N PHE A 567 -8.71 -3.00 44.33
CA PHE A 567 -9.12 -3.00 42.93
C PHE A 567 -10.58 -2.54 42.75
N ALA A 568 -11.49 -2.95 43.63
CA ALA A 568 -12.88 -2.51 43.61
C ALA A 568 -13.00 -0.99 43.82
N ASP A 569 -12.26 -0.42 44.78
CA ASP A 569 -12.21 1.02 45.02
C ASP A 569 -11.63 1.79 43.82
N HIS A 570 -10.58 1.27 43.20
CA HIS A 570 -10.02 1.85 41.98
C HIS A 570 -11.02 1.81 40.81
N LEU A 571 -11.71 0.69 40.60
CA LEU A 571 -12.75 0.56 39.56
C LEU A 571 -13.92 1.51 39.78
N ARG A 572 -14.34 1.68 41.04
CA ARG A 572 -15.40 2.62 41.42
C ARG A 572 -14.99 4.06 41.11
N THR A 573 -13.77 4.45 41.49
CA THR A 573 -13.22 5.79 41.22
C THR A 573 -13.07 6.06 39.72
N ALA A 574 -12.76 5.01 38.93
CA ALA A 574 -12.67 5.08 37.48
C ALA A 574 -14.05 5.12 36.77
N GLY A 575 -15.16 5.06 37.51
CA GLY A 575 -16.52 5.06 36.95
C GLY A 575 -16.99 3.71 36.39
N LYS A 576 -16.22 2.63 36.57
CA LYS A 576 -16.59 1.26 36.17
C LYS A 576 -17.34 0.56 37.30
N ILE A 577 -18.52 1.08 37.62
CA ILE A 577 -19.28 0.72 38.83
C ILE A 577 -19.74 -0.75 38.83
N GLU A 578 -20.11 -1.29 37.67
CA GLU A 578 -20.49 -2.71 37.54
C GLU A 578 -19.35 -3.65 37.94
N ASN A 579 -18.16 -3.45 37.37
CA ASN A 579 -16.98 -4.24 37.72
C ASN A 579 -16.58 -4.05 39.19
N ALA A 580 -16.75 -2.85 39.73
CA ALA A 580 -16.51 -2.58 41.15
C ALA A 580 -17.46 -3.42 42.03
N SER A 581 -18.74 -3.51 41.69
CA SER A 581 -19.71 -4.35 42.41
C SER A 581 -19.28 -5.82 42.44
N ILE A 582 -18.76 -6.35 41.33
CA ILE A 582 -18.26 -7.73 41.23
C ILE A 582 -17.01 -7.93 42.09
N MET A 583 -16.08 -6.97 42.07
CA MET A 583 -14.86 -7.07 42.88
C MET A 583 -15.13 -6.93 44.38
N TYR A 584 -16.05 -6.05 44.81
CA TYR A 584 -16.48 -5.97 46.21
C TYR A 584 -17.12 -7.27 46.70
N GLU A 585 -17.93 -7.93 45.86
CA GLU A 585 -18.51 -9.24 46.16
C GLU A 585 -17.43 -10.30 46.37
N ARG A 586 -16.46 -10.39 45.44
CA ARG A 586 -15.31 -11.32 45.56
C ARG A 586 -14.44 -11.05 46.77
N ALA A 587 -14.31 -9.78 47.15
CA ALA A 587 -13.57 -9.37 48.33
C ALA A 587 -14.31 -9.65 49.65
N GLY A 588 -15.61 -9.93 49.59
CA GLY A 588 -16.48 -10.19 50.75
C GLY A 588 -17.17 -8.94 51.32
N ASP A 589 -17.00 -7.76 50.72
CA ASP A 589 -17.74 -6.54 51.10
C ASP A 589 -19.08 -6.46 50.35
N LEU A 590 -20.04 -7.23 50.82
CA LEU A 590 -21.37 -7.30 50.21
C LEU A 590 -22.14 -5.97 50.28
N LYS A 591 -21.86 -5.11 51.28
CA LYS A 591 -22.55 -3.82 51.44
C LYS A 591 -22.16 -2.83 50.34
N GLN A 592 -20.87 -2.72 50.05
CA GLN A 592 -20.38 -1.89 48.94
C GLN A 592 -20.76 -2.48 47.58
N ALA A 593 -20.82 -3.81 47.46
CA ALA A 593 -21.28 -4.48 46.25
C ALA A 593 -22.75 -4.12 45.92
N ILE A 594 -23.65 -4.17 46.91
CA ILE A 594 -25.07 -3.75 46.77
C ILE A 594 -25.16 -2.27 46.42
N THR A 595 -24.42 -1.42 47.13
CA THR A 595 -24.45 0.04 46.88
C THR A 595 -24.02 0.36 45.45
N SER A 596 -22.96 -0.30 44.96
CA SER A 596 -22.49 -0.15 43.58
C SER A 596 -23.52 -0.67 42.57
N ALA A 597 -24.16 -1.81 42.84
CA ALA A 597 -25.24 -2.35 42.01
C ALA A 597 -26.47 -1.42 41.95
N LYS A 598 -26.80 -0.73 43.06
CA LYS A 598 -27.88 0.27 43.08
C LYS A 598 -27.58 1.45 42.16
N HIS A 599 -26.33 1.91 42.12
CA HIS A 599 -25.94 3.02 41.24
C HIS A 599 -26.08 2.70 39.74
N ILE A 600 -25.94 1.43 39.34
CA ILE A 600 -26.16 0.98 37.96
C ILE A 600 -27.60 0.53 37.68
N LEU A 601 -28.47 0.55 38.70
CA LEU A 601 -29.87 0.07 38.61
C LEU A 601 -29.98 -1.39 38.10
N ASP A 602 -29.03 -2.23 38.50
CA ASP A 602 -29.09 -3.67 38.24
C ASP A 602 -29.89 -4.35 39.36
N VAL A 603 -31.16 -4.60 39.05
CA VAL A 603 -32.17 -5.10 39.99
C VAL A 603 -31.82 -6.50 40.46
N ASP A 604 -31.53 -7.40 39.51
CA ASP A 604 -31.28 -8.81 39.79
C ASP A 604 -30.04 -8.96 40.67
N ARG A 605 -28.97 -8.21 40.35
CA ARG A 605 -27.73 -8.21 41.13
C ARG A 605 -27.93 -7.66 42.53
N CYS A 606 -28.69 -6.57 42.70
CA CYS A 606 -29.00 -6.02 44.03
C CYS A 606 -29.70 -7.06 44.91
N LEU A 607 -30.73 -7.72 44.38
CA LEU A 607 -31.52 -8.69 45.14
C LEU A 607 -30.74 -9.97 45.41
N MET A 608 -29.96 -10.45 44.45
CA MET A 608 -29.09 -11.62 44.60
C MET A 608 -28.06 -11.41 45.72
N ILE A 609 -27.33 -10.28 45.70
CA ILE A 609 -26.32 -9.97 46.71
C ILE A 609 -26.97 -9.69 48.08
N ALA A 610 -28.13 -9.01 48.12
CA ALA A 610 -28.86 -8.80 49.37
C ALA A 610 -29.28 -10.13 50.01
N LYS A 611 -29.76 -11.09 49.21
CA LYS A 611 -30.08 -12.44 49.68
C LYS A 611 -28.84 -13.18 50.18
N GLN A 612 -27.71 -13.08 49.48
CA GLN A 612 -26.43 -13.66 49.90
C GLN A 612 -25.90 -13.03 51.20
N ALA A 613 -26.15 -11.73 51.41
CA ALA A 613 -25.80 -11.01 52.63
C ALA A 613 -26.70 -11.34 53.83
N GLY A 614 -27.75 -12.16 53.63
CA GLY A 614 -28.66 -12.60 54.68
C GLY A 614 -29.72 -11.56 55.06
N TYR A 615 -30.08 -10.64 54.16
CA TYR A 615 -31.10 -9.62 54.43
C TYR A 615 -32.48 -10.26 54.65
N ASP A 616 -33.24 -9.71 55.59
CA ASP A 616 -34.60 -10.18 55.84
C ASP A 616 -35.60 -9.70 54.75
N LYS A 617 -36.87 -10.11 54.88
CA LYS A 617 -37.91 -9.77 53.89
C LYS A 617 -38.18 -8.26 53.82
N GLU A 618 -38.08 -7.54 54.93
CA GLU A 618 -38.32 -6.09 54.97
C GLU A 618 -37.14 -5.32 54.39
N GLU A 619 -35.91 -5.75 54.69
CA GLU A 619 -34.68 -5.18 54.13
C GLU A 619 -34.59 -5.40 52.62
N MET A 620 -34.96 -6.59 52.12
CA MET A 620 -35.06 -6.84 50.68
C MET A 620 -36.10 -5.93 50.01
N ARG A 621 -37.28 -5.76 50.65
CA ARG A 621 -38.31 -4.82 50.17
C ARG A 621 -37.79 -3.39 50.12
N ASN A 622 -37.06 -2.93 51.13
CA ASN A 622 -36.47 -1.58 51.14
C ASN A 622 -35.43 -1.40 50.02
N VAL A 623 -34.61 -2.41 49.76
CA VAL A 623 -33.64 -2.40 48.64
C VAL A 623 -34.37 -2.32 47.30
N ALA A 624 -35.39 -3.17 47.08
CA ALA A 624 -36.19 -3.19 45.87
C ALA A 624 -36.88 -1.84 45.60
N LEU A 625 -37.60 -1.31 46.58
CA LEU A 625 -38.35 -0.06 46.44
C LEU A 625 -37.43 1.16 46.25
N SER A 626 -36.20 1.12 46.78
CA SER A 626 -35.23 2.21 46.58
C SER A 626 -34.77 2.38 45.12
N LEU A 627 -34.95 1.35 44.27
CA LEU A 627 -34.56 1.38 42.85
C LEU A 627 -35.63 2.00 41.94
N VAL A 628 -36.90 1.98 42.37
CA VAL A 628 -38.07 2.37 41.55
C VAL A 628 -37.95 3.78 40.97
N PRO A 629 -37.62 4.84 41.75
CA PRO A 629 -37.49 6.19 41.20
C PRO A 629 -36.37 6.30 40.16
N GLY A 630 -35.25 5.60 40.37
CA GLY A 630 -34.12 5.58 39.44
C GLY A 630 -34.46 4.86 38.13
N LEU A 631 -35.23 3.78 38.20
CA LEU A 631 -35.72 3.05 37.02
C LEU A 631 -36.71 3.89 36.21
N GLN A 632 -37.65 4.58 36.88
CA GLN A 632 -38.58 5.51 36.21
C GLN A 632 -37.85 6.66 35.51
N ALA A 633 -36.86 7.27 36.17
CA ALA A 633 -36.07 8.34 35.58
C ALA A 633 -35.29 7.91 34.32
N ASN A 634 -34.92 6.62 34.21
CA ASN A 634 -34.22 6.05 33.05
C ASN A 634 -35.16 5.36 32.04
N SER A 635 -36.47 5.66 32.08
CA SER A 635 -37.48 5.07 31.18
C SER A 635 -37.63 3.53 31.28
N ARG A 636 -37.13 2.90 32.34
CA ARG A 636 -37.25 1.45 32.61
C ARG A 636 -38.51 1.14 33.43
N HIS A 637 -39.65 1.57 32.92
CA HIS A 637 -40.95 1.47 33.62
C HIS A 637 -41.43 0.02 33.81
N GLY A 638 -41.04 -0.90 32.93
CA GLY A 638 -41.38 -2.32 33.06
C GLY A 638 -40.71 -3.00 34.26
N ASP A 639 -39.43 -2.71 34.50
CA ASP A 639 -38.68 -3.26 35.65
C ASP A 639 -39.16 -2.64 36.96
N ALA A 640 -39.47 -1.34 36.95
CA ALA A 640 -40.09 -0.65 38.07
C ALA A 640 -41.47 -1.25 38.42
N PHE A 641 -42.27 -1.59 37.41
CA PHE A 641 -43.55 -2.28 37.61
C PHE A 641 -43.35 -3.66 38.25
N ASN A 642 -42.41 -4.46 37.75
CA ASN A 642 -42.16 -5.80 38.30
C ASN A 642 -41.77 -5.72 39.78
N LEU A 643 -40.92 -4.76 40.16
CA LEU A 643 -40.54 -4.52 41.54
C LEU A 643 -41.73 -4.09 42.41
N LEU A 644 -42.56 -3.16 41.95
CA LEU A 644 -43.76 -2.74 42.68
C LEU A 644 -44.82 -3.84 42.76
N LYS A 645 -44.88 -4.73 41.77
CA LYS A 645 -45.79 -5.88 41.78
C LYS A 645 -45.36 -6.94 42.80
N GLU A 646 -44.06 -7.18 42.95
CA GLU A 646 -43.53 -8.19 43.87
C GLU A 646 -43.37 -7.67 45.30
N PHE A 647 -42.97 -6.40 45.48
CA PHE A 647 -42.61 -5.82 46.77
C PHE A 647 -43.48 -4.63 47.22
N GLY A 648 -44.37 -4.12 46.36
CA GLY A 648 -45.28 -3.01 46.66
C GLY A 648 -46.57 -3.45 47.33
N GLU A 649 -47.26 -2.50 47.99
CA GLU A 649 -48.53 -2.76 48.70
C GLU A 649 -49.77 -2.49 47.85
N LYS A 650 -49.69 -1.53 46.91
CA LYS A 650 -50.83 -1.12 46.09
C LYS A 650 -50.57 -1.40 44.61
N PHE A 651 -51.43 -2.23 44.03
CA PHE A 651 -51.37 -2.56 42.60
C PHE A 651 -51.62 -1.34 41.71
N GLU A 652 -52.48 -0.40 42.13
CA GLU A 652 -52.75 0.83 41.38
C GLU A 652 -51.50 1.69 41.18
N GLU A 653 -50.61 1.76 42.19
CA GLU A 653 -49.35 2.50 42.09
C GLU A 653 -48.43 1.84 41.04
N ALA A 654 -48.39 0.50 41.00
CA ALA A 654 -47.66 -0.24 39.97
C ALA A 654 -48.27 0.01 38.58
N LEU A 655 -49.60 -0.04 38.45
CA LEU A 655 -50.30 0.18 37.17
C LEU A 655 -50.02 1.58 36.61
N ASN A 656 -50.01 2.61 37.46
CA ASN A 656 -49.68 3.98 37.06
C ASN A 656 -48.27 4.09 36.44
N VAL A 657 -47.28 3.33 36.94
CA VAL A 657 -45.93 3.31 36.35
C VAL A 657 -45.94 2.78 34.91
N LEU A 658 -46.79 1.78 34.61
CA LEU A 658 -46.94 1.28 33.23
C LEU A 658 -47.63 2.30 32.32
N LEU A 659 -48.61 3.05 32.85
CA LEU A 659 -49.32 4.11 32.11
C LEU A 659 -48.40 5.30 31.80
N GLU A 660 -47.62 5.76 32.78
CA GLU A 660 -46.58 6.78 32.60
C GLU A 660 -45.54 6.33 31.55
N GLY A 661 -45.15 5.06 31.60
CA GLY A 661 -44.23 4.45 30.64
C GLY A 661 -44.83 4.14 29.26
N ARG A 662 -46.11 4.44 29.03
CA ARG A 662 -46.85 4.20 27.77
C ARG A 662 -46.90 2.72 27.36
N LEU A 663 -46.74 1.79 28.31
CA LEU A 663 -46.77 0.34 28.09
C LEU A 663 -48.20 -0.20 28.15
N TYR A 664 -49.10 0.38 27.34
CA TYR A 664 -50.55 0.16 27.43
C TYR A 664 -50.99 -1.29 27.24
N LEU A 665 -50.39 -2.06 26.33
CA LEU A 665 -50.71 -3.47 26.15
C LEU A 665 -50.45 -4.29 27.41
N ARG A 666 -49.34 -3.98 28.13
CA ARG A 666 -49.03 -4.64 29.39
C ARG A 666 -49.95 -4.17 30.50
N ALA A 667 -50.28 -2.87 30.54
CA ALA A 667 -51.26 -2.33 31.49
C ALA A 667 -52.65 -2.96 31.32
N ILE A 668 -53.13 -3.12 30.08
CA ILE A 668 -54.42 -3.79 29.77
C ILE A 668 -54.40 -5.25 30.23
N PHE A 669 -53.30 -5.97 29.95
CA PHE A 669 -53.14 -7.36 30.40
C PHE A 669 -53.21 -7.46 31.93
N GLU A 670 -52.41 -6.66 32.63
CA GLU A 670 -52.34 -6.70 34.10
C GLU A 670 -53.64 -6.21 34.75
N ALA A 671 -54.33 -5.22 34.18
CA ALA A 671 -55.65 -4.79 34.63
C ALA A 671 -56.69 -5.92 34.46
N ARG A 672 -56.77 -6.57 33.28
CA ARG A 672 -57.69 -7.71 33.07
C ARG A 672 -57.48 -8.87 34.03
N MET A 673 -56.22 -9.14 34.40
CA MET A 673 -55.88 -10.25 35.29
C MET A 673 -56.18 -9.98 36.77
N ASN A 674 -56.23 -8.71 37.18
CA ASN A 674 -56.47 -8.34 38.58
C ASN A 674 -57.88 -7.76 38.78
N ASP A 675 -58.14 -6.58 38.22
CA ASP A 675 -59.43 -5.89 38.32
C ASP A 675 -59.79 -5.24 36.98
N SER A 676 -60.84 -5.77 36.36
CA SER A 676 -61.32 -5.30 35.05
C SER A 676 -61.93 -3.89 35.11
N GLU A 677 -62.36 -3.39 36.27
CA GLU A 677 -62.86 -2.03 36.43
C GLU A 677 -61.74 -0.97 36.25
N LEU A 678 -60.47 -1.35 36.50
CA LEU A 678 -59.31 -0.48 36.26
C LEU A 678 -59.12 -0.11 34.79
N ILE A 679 -59.64 -0.95 33.88
CA ILE A 679 -59.60 -0.66 32.45
C ILE A 679 -60.44 0.58 32.15
N GLU A 680 -61.70 0.59 32.59
CA GLU A 680 -62.64 1.70 32.38
C GLU A 680 -62.26 2.95 33.18
N SER A 681 -61.82 2.77 34.42
CA SER A 681 -61.55 3.89 35.34
C SER A 681 -60.21 4.59 35.13
N GLN A 682 -59.15 3.86 34.75
CA GLN A 682 -57.78 4.41 34.66
C GLN A 682 -57.15 4.24 33.27
N VAL A 683 -57.21 3.05 32.68
CA VAL A 683 -56.50 2.76 31.41
C VAL A 683 -57.13 3.48 30.22
N LYS A 684 -58.47 3.45 30.06
CA LYS A 684 -59.14 4.14 28.93
C LYS A 684 -58.92 5.65 28.95
N PRO A 685 -59.17 6.37 30.06
CA PRO A 685 -59.01 7.83 30.06
C PRO A 685 -57.58 8.25 29.75
N HIS A 686 -56.58 7.52 30.27
CA HIS A 686 -55.17 7.81 29.99
C HIS A 686 -54.80 7.51 28.52
N LEU A 687 -55.31 6.39 27.97
CA LEU A 687 -55.07 6.02 26.58
C LEU A 687 -55.73 7.00 25.59
N GLU A 688 -56.95 7.47 25.86
CA GLU A 688 -57.64 8.47 25.03
C GLU A 688 -56.94 9.83 25.03
N SER A 689 -56.51 10.28 26.22
CA SER A 689 -55.71 11.50 26.36
C SER A 689 -54.42 11.40 25.54
N TYR A 690 -53.72 10.27 25.64
CA TYR A 690 -52.48 10.05 24.91
C TYR A 690 -52.71 9.88 23.40
N ALA A 691 -53.77 9.20 22.98
CA ALA A 691 -54.16 9.06 21.57
C ALA A 691 -54.43 10.43 20.93
N SER A 692 -55.04 11.35 21.67
CA SER A 692 -55.27 12.74 21.21
C SER A 692 -53.95 13.51 21.03
N ILE A 693 -53.00 13.35 21.97
CA ILE A 693 -51.65 13.94 21.86
C ILE A 693 -50.89 13.35 20.67
N LEU A 694 -50.94 12.02 20.50
CA LEU A 694 -50.27 11.34 19.40
C LEU A 694 -50.82 11.80 18.04
N ARG A 695 -52.15 11.95 17.93
CA ARG A 695 -52.80 12.50 16.74
C ARG A 695 -52.23 13.87 16.38
N SER A 696 -52.20 14.81 17.34
CA SER A 696 -51.66 16.15 17.10
C SER A 696 -50.18 16.13 16.73
N THR A 697 -49.42 15.17 17.28
CA THR A 697 -47.99 14.99 16.98
C THR A 697 -47.79 14.55 15.52
N ILE A 698 -48.57 13.57 15.05
CA ILE A 698 -48.51 13.09 13.65
C ILE A 698 -48.89 14.21 12.66
N GLU A 699 -49.94 14.98 12.97
CA GLU A 699 -50.35 16.13 12.16
C GLU A 699 -49.23 17.20 12.10
N SER A 700 -48.63 17.54 13.25
CA SER A 700 -47.50 18.48 13.34
C SER A 700 -46.25 17.98 12.61
N ASP A 701 -45.95 16.68 12.68
CA ASP A 701 -44.82 16.07 11.97
C ASP A 701 -45.03 16.18 10.45
N LYS A 702 -46.26 15.95 9.97
CA LYS A 702 -46.62 16.14 8.55
C LYS A 702 -46.43 17.58 8.10
N GLU A 703 -46.94 18.55 8.87
CA GLU A 703 -46.82 19.97 8.56
C GLU A 703 -45.36 20.42 8.53
N THR A 704 -44.57 20.00 9.52
CA THR A 704 -43.14 20.35 9.61
C THR A 704 -42.36 19.74 8.45
N PHE A 705 -42.65 18.48 8.09
CA PHE A 705 -42.01 17.81 6.96
C PHE A 705 -42.28 18.57 5.65
N LEU A 706 -43.55 18.84 5.35
CA LEU A 706 -43.95 19.57 4.15
C LEU A 706 -43.35 20.98 4.10
N LYS A 707 -43.29 21.69 5.24
CA LYS A 707 -42.66 23.01 5.34
C LYS A 707 -41.17 22.94 4.96
N HIS A 708 -40.42 21.98 5.49
CA HIS A 708 -39.00 21.82 5.19
C HIS A 708 -38.76 21.38 3.74
N THR A 709 -39.54 20.44 3.21
CA THR A 709 -39.43 20.00 1.82
C THR A 709 -39.73 21.13 0.83
N ASN A 710 -40.81 21.90 1.06
CA ASN A 710 -41.16 23.04 0.22
C ASN A 710 -40.09 24.14 0.28
N ARG A 711 -39.53 24.42 1.47
CA ARG A 711 -38.45 25.41 1.61
C ARG A 711 -37.17 24.96 0.89
N LEU A 712 -36.78 23.69 1.03
CA LEU A 712 -35.62 23.14 0.32
C LEU A 712 -35.76 23.31 -1.20
N LYS A 713 -36.96 23.06 -1.72
CA LYS A 713 -37.27 23.27 -3.14
C LYS A 713 -37.08 24.74 -3.55
N THR A 714 -37.58 25.69 -2.76
CA THR A 714 -37.40 27.13 -3.02
C THR A 714 -35.93 27.53 -2.98
N VAL A 715 -35.16 27.10 -1.98
CA VAL A 715 -33.73 27.42 -1.84
C VAL A 715 -32.92 26.90 -3.02
N ARG A 716 -33.22 25.70 -3.53
CA ARG A 716 -32.57 25.15 -4.73
C ARG A 716 -32.89 25.97 -5.98
N MET A 717 -34.13 26.40 -6.16
CA MET A 717 -34.50 27.28 -7.28
C MET A 717 -33.81 28.65 -7.19
N GLU A 718 -33.71 29.24 -6.00
CA GLU A 718 -33.00 30.51 -5.78
C GLU A 718 -31.50 30.39 -6.08
N LYS A 719 -30.86 29.27 -5.71
CA LYS A 719 -29.45 29.00 -6.06
C LYS A 719 -29.26 28.84 -7.56
N ALA A 720 -30.11 28.05 -8.23
CA ALA A 720 -30.04 27.85 -9.67
C ALA A 720 -30.19 29.17 -10.46
N LYS A 721 -31.10 30.06 -10.03
CA LYS A 721 -31.26 31.40 -10.64
C LYS A 721 -30.04 32.30 -10.45
N LYS A 722 -29.38 32.24 -9.29
CA LYS A 722 -28.15 33.03 -9.02
C LYS A 722 -26.94 32.57 -9.83
N LEU A 723 -26.94 31.34 -10.33
CA LEU A 723 -25.88 30.79 -11.20
C LEU A 723 -26.02 31.24 -12.67
N THR A 724 -27.20 31.70 -13.09
CA THR A 724 -27.48 32.11 -14.48
C THR A 724 -27.34 33.61 -14.75
N ASP A 725 -27.25 34.45 -13.72
CA ASP A 725 -26.96 35.88 -13.88
C ASP A 725 -25.44 36.08 -14.04
N GLU A 726 -24.97 36.29 -15.27
CA GLU A 726 -23.55 36.41 -15.68
C GLU A 726 -22.81 37.66 -15.14
N ASP A 727 -23.41 38.45 -14.24
CA ASP A 727 -22.90 39.77 -13.82
C ASP A 727 -22.41 39.86 -12.36
N TYR A 728 -22.08 38.74 -11.71
CA TYR A 728 -21.49 38.75 -10.36
C TYR A 728 -20.10 38.11 -10.31
N VAL A 729 -19.11 38.87 -10.80
CA VAL A 729 -17.69 38.65 -10.45
C VAL A 729 -17.45 39.24 -9.06
N ASP A 730 -17.60 38.39 -8.03
CA ASP A 730 -16.95 38.61 -6.74
C ASP A 730 -15.76 37.63 -6.63
N GLU A 731 -14.71 37.92 -7.42
CA GLU A 731 -13.38 37.43 -7.13
C GLU A 731 -12.93 38.02 -5.79
N GLY A 732 -12.71 37.17 -4.78
CA GLY A 732 -11.86 37.61 -3.67
C GLY A 732 -11.87 36.81 -2.38
N ASP A 733 -12.99 36.22 -1.94
CA ASP A 733 -13.07 35.74 -0.54
C ASP A 733 -13.68 34.34 -0.34
N LEU A 734 -14.05 33.65 -1.42
CA LEU A 734 -14.64 32.30 -1.37
C LEU A 734 -13.65 31.15 -1.57
N ILE A 735 -12.37 31.44 -1.78
CA ILE A 735 -11.33 30.45 -2.14
C ILE A 735 -10.08 30.54 -1.23
N SER A 736 -10.16 31.18 -0.06
CA SER A 736 -8.99 31.33 0.82
C SER A 736 -8.94 30.32 1.99
N GLU A 737 -10.08 29.78 2.42
CA GLU A 737 -10.12 28.96 3.65
C GLU A 737 -10.38 27.45 3.46
N THR A 738 -10.72 26.97 2.26
CA THR A 738 -11.03 25.53 2.01
C THR A 738 -10.20 24.87 0.91
N THR A 739 -9.47 25.63 0.10
CA THR A 739 -8.49 25.16 -0.90
C THR A 739 -7.17 24.67 -0.31
N SER A 740 -6.98 24.77 1.02
CA SER A 740 -5.82 24.19 1.72
C SER A 740 -5.83 22.66 1.81
N VAL A 741 -6.79 21.98 1.15
CA VAL A 741 -6.81 20.52 0.98
C VAL A 741 -6.36 20.09 -0.42
N ALA A 742 -6.46 20.95 -1.44
CA ALA A 742 -6.10 20.63 -2.82
C ALA A 742 -4.60 20.85 -3.16
N SER A 743 -3.84 21.50 -2.28
CA SER A 743 -2.38 21.68 -2.42
C SER A 743 -1.54 20.54 -1.82
N ARG A 744 -2.11 19.34 -1.65
CA ARG A 744 -1.42 18.18 -1.03
C ARG A 744 -0.59 17.31 -1.98
N TYR A 745 -0.44 17.67 -3.26
CA TYR A 745 0.33 16.87 -4.24
C TYR A 745 1.56 17.57 -4.84
N THR A 746 2.15 18.52 -4.13
CA THR A 746 3.57 18.89 -4.30
C THR A 746 4.26 18.85 -2.94
N GLY A 747 5.13 17.86 -2.76
CA GLY A 747 5.80 17.59 -1.49
C GLY A 747 6.80 18.67 -1.10
N THR A 748 6.43 19.51 -0.14
CA THR A 748 7.31 20.07 0.91
C THR A 748 6.49 20.33 2.17
N SER A 749 6.32 19.33 3.03
CA SER A 749 5.54 19.44 4.27
C SER A 749 6.40 19.86 5.47
N ARG A 750 6.20 21.07 6.00
CA ARG A 750 6.45 21.39 7.42
C ARG A 750 5.47 22.45 7.91
N SER A 751 4.60 22.05 8.85
CA SER A 751 3.63 22.85 9.64
C SER A 751 2.54 23.58 8.83
N THR A 752 1.25 23.21 8.92
CA THR A 752 0.34 23.73 9.97
C THR A 752 -1.00 22.95 9.96
N GLY A 753 -1.03 21.75 10.54
CA GLY A 753 -2.26 20.96 10.74
C GLY A 753 -2.86 21.12 12.15
N LYS A 754 -3.06 22.36 12.63
CA LYS A 754 -3.35 22.61 14.07
C LYS A 754 -4.54 23.54 14.42
N THR A 755 -5.46 23.88 13.51
CA THR A 755 -6.53 24.86 13.85
C THR A 755 -7.94 24.29 14.11
N PHE A 756 -8.22 23.00 13.89
CA PHE A 756 -9.56 22.41 14.10
C PHE A 756 -9.70 21.43 15.27
N ARG A 757 -8.75 21.41 16.22
CA ARG A 757 -8.74 20.41 17.31
C ARG A 757 -9.53 20.77 18.57
N SER A 758 -10.11 21.96 18.70
CA SER A 758 -10.95 22.26 19.86
C SER A 758 -12.41 21.86 19.60
N SER A 759 -12.98 21.06 20.51
CA SER A 759 -14.41 20.70 20.50
C SER A 759 -15.31 21.93 20.43
N LYS A 760 -14.85 23.08 20.95
CA LYS A 760 -15.54 24.37 20.88
C LYS A 760 -15.61 24.93 19.46
N ASN A 761 -14.54 24.87 18.68
CA ASN A 761 -14.54 25.37 17.29
C ASN A 761 -15.33 24.45 16.35
N ARG A 762 -15.23 23.12 16.55
CA ARG A 762 -16.06 22.15 15.82
C ARG A 762 -17.55 22.39 16.06
N ARG A 763 -17.96 22.52 17.34
CA ARG A 763 -19.35 22.86 17.70
C ARG A 763 -19.81 24.19 17.13
N LYS A 764 -18.94 25.21 17.08
CA LYS A 764 -19.26 26.53 16.50
C LYS A 764 -19.48 26.44 14.99
N HIS A 765 -18.72 25.60 14.30
CA HIS A 765 -18.86 25.37 12.86
C HIS A 765 -20.09 24.52 12.53
N GLU A 766 -20.31 23.42 13.26
CA GLU A 766 -21.53 22.58 13.14
C GLU A 766 -22.80 23.41 13.40
N ARG A 767 -22.80 24.31 14.40
CA ARG A 767 -23.93 25.22 14.67
C ARG A 767 -24.20 26.22 13.54
N LYS A 768 -23.19 26.62 12.77
CA LYS A 768 -23.37 27.50 11.61
C LYS A 768 -23.87 26.73 10.39
N LEU A 769 -23.41 25.50 10.21
CA LEU A 769 -23.80 24.61 9.12
C LEU A 769 -25.25 24.14 9.26
N LEU A 770 -25.68 23.79 10.48
CA LEU A 770 -27.00 23.25 10.78
C LEU A 770 -28.02 24.33 11.21
N ASN A 771 -27.79 25.59 10.82
CA ASN A 771 -28.70 26.67 11.16
C ASN A 771 -29.84 26.76 10.14
N LEU A 772 -31.08 26.53 10.58
CA LEU A 772 -32.29 26.59 9.76
C LEU A 772 -32.80 28.03 9.50
N LYS A 773 -31.96 29.06 9.72
CA LYS A 773 -32.32 30.45 9.44
C LYS A 773 -32.46 30.68 7.93
N GLU A 774 -33.63 31.17 7.54
CA GLU A 774 -33.94 31.51 6.14
C GLU A 774 -32.97 32.54 5.57
N GLY A 775 -32.47 32.29 4.35
CA GLY A 775 -31.46 33.10 3.65
C GLY A 775 -30.02 32.78 4.05
N GLY A 776 -29.79 31.73 4.85
CA GLY A 776 -28.45 31.29 5.24
C GLY A 776 -27.66 30.63 4.09
N LYS A 777 -26.33 30.82 4.08
CA LYS A 777 -25.44 30.24 3.04
C LYS A 777 -25.51 28.71 2.93
N PHE A 778 -25.76 28.03 4.06
CA PHE A 778 -25.82 26.56 4.16
C PHE A 778 -27.24 26.07 4.52
N GLU A 779 -28.27 26.88 4.25
CA GLU A 779 -29.66 26.58 4.61
C GLU A 779 -30.14 25.25 4.01
N ASP A 780 -29.73 24.94 2.78
CA ASP A 780 -30.03 23.67 2.11
C ASP A 780 -29.43 22.46 2.84
N ILE A 781 -28.19 22.56 3.31
CA ILE A 781 -27.52 21.51 4.09
C ILE A 781 -28.23 21.32 5.44
N ALA A 782 -28.59 22.41 6.12
CA ALA A 782 -29.33 22.35 7.38
C ALA A 782 -30.71 21.69 7.20
N LEU A 783 -31.42 22.01 6.12
CA LEU A 783 -32.73 21.42 5.79
C LEU A 783 -32.61 19.93 5.47
N ILE A 784 -31.56 19.50 4.75
CA ILE A 784 -31.33 18.09 4.45
C ILE A 784 -31.06 17.29 5.74
N ASP A 785 -30.24 17.80 6.66
CA ASP A 785 -29.99 17.15 7.95
C ASP A 785 -31.27 17.08 8.81
N ALA A 786 -32.07 18.16 8.84
CA ALA A 786 -33.34 18.20 9.55
C ALA A 786 -34.35 17.19 8.96
N LEU A 787 -34.49 17.14 7.64
CA LEU A 787 -35.36 16.19 6.95
C LEU A 787 -34.90 14.74 7.16
N TYR A 788 -33.59 14.46 7.11
CA TYR A 788 -33.04 13.13 7.36
C TYR A 788 -33.39 12.64 8.77
N LYS A 789 -33.17 13.47 9.81
CA LYS A 789 -33.51 13.14 11.20
C LYS A 789 -35.01 12.99 11.42
N GLN A 790 -35.81 13.86 10.82
CA GLN A 790 -37.26 13.81 10.92
C GLN A 790 -37.81 12.53 10.27
N ILE A 791 -37.30 12.13 9.11
CA ILE A 791 -37.69 10.89 8.44
C ILE A 791 -37.32 9.66 9.30
N GLN A 792 -36.11 9.62 9.87
CA GLN A 792 -35.73 8.53 10.78
C GLN A 792 -36.68 8.45 11.97
N HIS A 793 -36.96 9.59 12.62
CA HIS A 793 -37.88 9.65 13.75
C HIS A 793 -39.29 9.17 13.40
N ILE A 794 -39.85 9.63 12.26
CA ILE A 794 -41.17 9.20 11.80
C ILE A 794 -41.21 7.68 11.64
N PHE A 795 -40.20 7.06 11.06
CA PHE A 795 -40.18 5.61 10.83
C PHE A 795 -39.90 4.78 12.11
N GLU A 796 -39.14 5.31 13.07
CA GLU A 796 -38.93 4.67 14.38
C GLU A 796 -40.24 4.54 15.19
N GLN A 797 -41.22 5.43 14.96
CA GLN A 797 -42.51 5.40 15.65
C GLN A 797 -43.45 4.27 15.18
N GLN A 798 -43.16 3.54 14.09
CA GLN A 798 -44.06 2.53 13.51
C GLN A 798 -44.51 1.49 14.55
N GLN A 799 -43.58 0.95 15.35
CA GLN A 799 -43.90 -0.08 16.34
C GLN A 799 -44.75 0.47 17.49
N GLN A 800 -44.47 1.70 17.91
CA GLN A 800 -45.23 2.37 18.95
C GLN A 800 -46.68 2.63 18.50
N ILE A 801 -46.86 3.13 17.27
CA ILE A 801 -48.18 3.37 16.68
C ILE A 801 -48.95 2.06 16.49
N HIS A 802 -48.29 1.00 16.04
CA HIS A 802 -48.86 -0.34 15.97
C HIS A 802 -49.39 -0.81 17.34
N ASN A 803 -48.58 -0.70 18.38
CA ASN A 803 -48.94 -1.13 19.74
C ASN A 803 -50.09 -0.32 20.33
N ILE A 804 -50.13 1.00 20.07
CA ILE A 804 -51.19 1.89 20.54
C ILE A 804 -52.50 1.61 19.79
N CYS A 805 -52.45 1.43 18.46
CA CYS A 805 -53.62 1.04 17.68
C CYS A 805 -54.19 -0.29 18.17
N LYS A 806 -53.32 -1.27 18.48
CA LYS A 806 -53.72 -2.53 19.09
C LYS A 806 -54.39 -2.33 20.45
N ALA A 807 -53.80 -1.49 21.32
CA ALA A 807 -54.38 -1.17 22.63
C ALA A 807 -55.77 -0.52 22.50
N LEU A 808 -55.95 0.40 21.54
CA LEU A 808 -57.24 1.04 21.27
C LEU A 808 -58.31 0.02 20.81
N ILE A 809 -57.94 -0.93 19.95
CA ILE A 809 -58.84 -2.02 19.52
C ILE A 809 -59.26 -2.89 20.72
N GLU A 810 -58.30 -3.31 21.55
CA GLU A 810 -58.58 -4.17 22.70
C GLU A 810 -59.54 -3.53 23.72
N VAL A 811 -59.59 -2.20 23.72
CA VAL A 811 -60.39 -1.36 24.62
C VAL A 811 -61.70 -0.87 23.96
N ARG A 812 -61.94 -1.26 22.69
CA ARG A 812 -63.10 -0.90 21.86
C ARG A 812 -63.20 0.59 21.48
N LEU A 813 -62.05 1.24 21.30
CA LEU A 813 -61.93 2.64 20.85
C LEU A 813 -61.50 2.71 19.37
N ASP A 814 -62.17 1.92 18.52
CA ASP A 814 -61.80 1.71 17.12
C ASP A 814 -61.79 3.00 16.29
N GLY A 815 -62.66 3.97 16.62
CA GLY A 815 -62.75 5.24 15.92
C GLY A 815 -61.46 6.09 16.04
N GLN A 816 -60.87 6.13 17.23
CA GLN A 816 -59.59 6.83 17.45
C GLN A 816 -58.45 6.08 16.77
N GLY A 817 -58.45 4.74 16.87
CA GLY A 817 -57.46 3.88 16.19
C GLY A 817 -57.46 4.07 14.67
N ARG A 818 -58.65 4.08 14.03
CA ARG A 818 -58.80 4.33 12.59
C ARG A 818 -58.26 5.69 12.18
N THR A 819 -58.51 6.72 12.99
CA THR A 819 -58.04 8.08 12.72
C THR A 819 -56.51 8.16 12.76
N ILE A 820 -55.88 7.63 13.80
CA ILE A 820 -54.42 7.62 13.95
C ILE A 820 -53.76 6.80 12.84
N GLN A 821 -54.29 5.61 12.53
CA GLN A 821 -53.76 4.77 11.46
C GLN A 821 -53.88 5.47 10.09
N ALA A 822 -55.00 6.13 9.79
CA ALA A 822 -55.17 6.87 8.54
C ALA A 822 -54.18 8.04 8.42
N LEU A 823 -54.02 8.85 9.48
CA LEU A 823 -53.11 9.99 9.48
C LEU A 823 -51.64 9.57 9.35
N TYR A 824 -51.23 8.51 10.03
CA TYR A 824 -49.86 8.03 9.95
C TYR A 824 -49.56 7.35 8.61
N ARG A 825 -50.53 6.62 8.03
CA ARG A 825 -50.42 6.09 6.65
C ARG A 825 -50.19 7.23 5.66
N ASP A 826 -51.00 8.27 5.73
CA ASP A 826 -50.92 9.46 4.89
C ASP A 826 -49.58 10.21 5.06
N LEU A 827 -49.06 10.30 6.29
CA LEU A 827 -47.70 10.80 6.56
C LEU A 827 -46.63 9.95 5.88
N LEU A 828 -46.65 8.62 6.04
CA LEU A 828 -45.66 7.72 5.46
C LEU A 828 -45.68 7.73 3.93
N THR A 829 -46.87 7.79 3.30
CA THR A 829 -46.98 7.92 1.84
C THR A 829 -46.41 9.26 1.38
N THR A 830 -46.78 10.35 2.06
CA THR A 830 -46.26 11.70 1.74
C THR A 830 -44.72 11.76 1.81
N VAL A 831 -44.12 11.13 2.83
CA VAL A 831 -42.66 11.07 2.98
C VAL A 831 -42.00 10.28 1.85
N LYS A 832 -42.55 9.11 1.49
CA LYS A 832 -42.03 8.26 0.41
C LYS A 832 -42.08 8.97 -0.94
N ASP A 833 -43.20 9.62 -1.25
CA ASP A 833 -43.40 10.32 -2.52
C ASP A 833 -42.41 11.49 -2.70
N LYS A 834 -42.01 12.13 -1.61
CA LYS A 834 -41.09 13.28 -1.61
C LYS A 834 -39.60 12.92 -1.49
N MET A 835 -39.24 11.64 -1.31
CA MET A 835 -37.83 11.25 -1.12
C MET A 835 -36.94 11.57 -2.33
N SER A 836 -37.42 11.29 -3.54
CA SER A 836 -36.68 11.59 -4.78
C SER A 836 -36.51 13.09 -5.02
N GLU A 837 -37.39 13.93 -4.46
CA GLU A 837 -37.26 15.39 -4.51
C GLU A 837 -36.18 15.90 -3.54
N ILE A 838 -35.90 15.17 -2.45
CA ILE A 838 -34.94 15.57 -1.41
C ILE A 838 -33.51 15.13 -1.79
N TRP A 839 -33.32 13.87 -2.18
CA TRP A 839 -32.00 13.31 -2.57
C TRP A 839 -31.83 13.28 -4.09
N ILE A 840 -31.01 14.19 -4.61
CA ILE A 840 -30.70 14.35 -6.04
C ILE A 840 -29.36 13.70 -6.41
N GLU A 841 -29.16 13.35 -7.69
CA GLU A 841 -27.96 12.65 -8.18
C GLU A 841 -26.64 13.39 -7.86
N GLU A 842 -26.65 14.73 -7.90
CA GLU A 842 -25.49 15.58 -7.57
C GLU A 842 -24.98 15.38 -6.13
N MET A 843 -25.83 14.89 -5.22
CA MET A 843 -25.44 14.60 -3.83
C MET A 843 -24.76 13.24 -3.69
N MET A 844 -24.94 12.33 -4.66
CA MET A 844 -24.53 10.93 -4.59
C MET A 844 -23.14 10.67 -5.21
N SER A 845 -22.52 11.70 -5.81
CA SER A 845 -21.18 11.62 -6.40
C SER A 845 -20.11 11.26 -5.36
N THR A 846 -19.56 10.05 -5.48
CA THR A 846 -18.35 9.61 -4.74
C THR A 846 -17.14 9.82 -5.63
N GLN A 847 -16.49 10.98 -5.49
CA GLN A 847 -15.12 11.30 -5.97
C GLN A 847 -14.63 10.50 -7.20
N GLN A 848 -15.01 10.94 -8.39
CA GLN A 848 -14.20 10.75 -9.60
C GLN A 848 -13.81 12.12 -10.15
N THR A 849 -12.79 12.74 -9.57
CA THR A 849 -12.19 13.94 -10.16
C THR A 849 -11.39 13.55 -11.40
N MET A 850 -12.00 13.76 -12.58
CA MET A 850 -11.29 13.78 -13.85
C MET A 850 -10.37 15.00 -13.89
N PHE A 851 -9.05 14.79 -13.84
CA PHE A 851 -8.07 15.86 -14.08
C PHE A 851 -7.72 15.88 -15.58
N GLY A 852 -8.28 16.85 -16.31
CA GLY A 852 -8.03 17.12 -17.72
C GLY A 852 -8.52 18.52 -18.13
N PRO A 853 -8.29 18.99 -19.37
CA PRO A 853 -8.64 20.35 -19.81
C PRO A 853 -10.15 20.64 -19.91
N ASN A 854 -11.02 19.66 -19.65
CA ASN A 854 -12.49 19.78 -19.64
C ASN A 854 -13.04 19.56 -18.22
N VAL A 855 -12.64 20.40 -17.25
CA VAL A 855 -13.25 20.37 -15.91
C VAL A 855 -14.52 21.21 -15.93
N ASP A 856 -15.67 20.59 -15.66
CA ASP A 856 -16.88 21.34 -15.34
C ASP A 856 -16.76 21.91 -13.91
N TYR A 857 -16.40 23.19 -13.84
CA TYR A 857 -16.20 23.89 -12.58
C TYR A 857 -17.49 23.98 -11.74
N ALA A 858 -18.67 23.99 -12.37
CA ALA A 858 -19.94 24.00 -11.64
C ALA A 858 -20.19 22.64 -10.96
N GLN A 859 -19.88 21.54 -11.65
CA GLN A 859 -19.95 20.20 -11.08
C GLN A 859 -18.98 20.03 -9.90
N VAL A 860 -17.75 20.52 -10.03
CA VAL A 860 -16.75 20.47 -8.93
C VAL A 860 -17.18 21.31 -7.72
N GLN A 861 -17.81 22.47 -7.94
CA GLN A 861 -18.33 23.30 -6.85
C GLN A 861 -19.51 22.62 -6.13
N ASN A 862 -20.44 22.00 -6.87
CA ASN A 862 -21.55 21.25 -6.28
C ASN A 862 -21.06 20.04 -5.48
N ASP A 863 -20.09 19.28 -6.02
CA ASP A 863 -19.46 18.15 -5.34
C ASP A 863 -18.79 18.60 -4.02
N GLN A 864 -18.09 19.74 -4.02
CA GLN A 864 -17.47 20.30 -2.81
C GLN A 864 -18.51 20.82 -1.80
N HIS A 865 -19.62 21.40 -2.25
CA HIS A 865 -20.69 21.91 -1.39
C HIS A 865 -21.45 20.77 -0.70
N TYR A 866 -21.87 19.75 -1.44
CA TYR A 866 -22.52 18.55 -0.86
C TYR A 866 -21.53 17.66 -0.11
N ALA A 867 -20.21 17.79 -0.34
CA ALA A 867 -19.20 17.12 0.47
C ALA A 867 -19.23 17.54 1.97
N MET A 868 -19.86 18.66 2.30
CA MET A 868 -20.06 19.11 3.69
C MET A 868 -21.13 18.28 4.44
N ILE A 869 -22.00 17.56 3.71
CA ILE A 869 -22.98 16.63 4.30
C ILE A 869 -22.27 15.33 4.69
N PRO A 870 -22.53 14.76 5.89
CA PRO A 870 -22.03 13.44 6.27
C PRO A 870 -22.33 12.37 5.21
N PRO A 871 -21.39 11.46 4.89
CA PRO A 871 -21.55 10.50 3.80
C PRO A 871 -22.85 9.67 3.84
N HIS A 872 -23.30 9.28 5.04
CA HIS A 872 -24.52 8.48 5.21
C HIS A 872 -25.81 9.27 4.96
N GLN A 873 -25.80 10.61 5.06
CA GLN A 873 -26.96 11.47 4.81
C GLN A 873 -27.08 11.92 3.34
N ARG A 874 -26.05 11.65 2.52
CA ARG A 874 -26.07 11.93 1.07
C ARG A 874 -26.91 10.94 0.28
N PHE A 875 -27.18 9.80 0.87
CA PHE A 875 -28.07 8.79 0.32
C PHE A 875 -29.40 8.83 1.06
N GLN A 876 -30.46 8.35 0.41
CA GLN A 876 -31.74 8.15 1.06
C GLN A 876 -31.56 7.27 2.30
N PRO A 877 -32.20 7.58 3.44
CA PRO A 877 -32.07 6.76 4.64
C PRO A 877 -32.55 5.34 4.33
N GLN A 878 -31.81 4.34 4.83
CA GLN A 878 -32.26 2.96 4.77
C GLN A 878 -33.38 2.77 5.80
N LEU A 879 -34.61 2.66 5.32
CA LEU A 879 -35.79 2.59 6.16
C LEU A 879 -36.35 1.17 6.22
N ASN A 880 -36.40 0.61 7.42
CA ASN A 880 -37.09 -0.65 7.67
C ASN A 880 -38.59 -0.38 7.82
N ILE A 881 -39.39 -0.86 6.87
CA ILE A 881 -40.85 -0.80 6.96
C ILE A 881 -41.33 -2.10 7.59
N ILE A 882 -42.00 -1.99 8.74
CA ILE A 882 -42.68 -3.13 9.37
C ILE A 882 -44.17 -3.15 8.99
N GLU A 883 -44.81 -4.31 9.09
CA GLU A 883 -46.27 -4.41 8.97
C GLU A 883 -46.93 -3.83 10.23
N TRP A 884 -47.09 -2.51 10.26
CA TRP A 884 -47.59 -1.80 11.43
C TRP A 884 -49.12 -1.59 11.43
N GLU A 885 -49.79 -1.72 10.28
CA GLU A 885 -51.24 -1.51 10.18
C GLU A 885 -52.05 -2.71 10.70
N HIS A 886 -53.15 -2.43 11.39
CA HIS A 886 -54.15 -3.44 11.74
C HIS A 886 -55.27 -3.46 10.71
N ALA A 887 -55.52 -4.63 10.11
CA ALA A 887 -56.59 -4.81 9.13
C ALA A 887 -57.99 -4.47 9.68
N ILE A 888 -58.19 -4.63 11.00
CA ILE A 888 -59.43 -4.30 11.72
C ILE A 888 -59.77 -2.81 11.63
N LEU A 889 -58.76 -1.95 11.50
CA LEU A 889 -58.89 -0.49 11.45
C LEU A 889 -58.82 0.07 10.02
N LYS A 890 -58.80 -0.80 8.99
CA LYS A 890 -58.77 -0.36 7.58
C LYS A 890 -60.07 0.29 7.12
#